data_AF-A0A1C4X4F4-F1
#
_entry.id   AF-A0A1C4X4F4-F1
#
_cell.length_a   1.000
_cell.length_b   1.000
_cell.length_c   1.000
_cell.angle_alpha   90.00
_cell.angle_beta   90.00
_cell.angle_gamma   90.00
#
_symmetry.space_group_name_H-M   'P 1'
#
loop_
_entity.id
_entity.type
_entity.pdbx_description
1 polymer ?
#
loop_
_entity_poly.entity_id
_entity_poly.type
_entity_poly.pdbx_seq_one_letter_code
_entity_poly.pdbx_strand_id
1 'polypeptide(L)'
;MSQPNSSSRPPLHVPVHPVRFVTAASLFDGHDAAITIMRRLLQSQGAEVVHLGHDRSVEEVVTAAVQEDVQGVAVSSYQGGHVEYFSYLAERLAERGAGHVQVFGGGGGTIVPEEIAGLAERGVRIFSPQDGQRLGLPGMINELIRDCDVDLSVSGPDLQALLAGDEAALARAITVLESGADNALADAVRAAAASRSVPVLGITGTGGSGKSSLTDELVRRVRRDSEDKLRVAVLAVDPTRRRGGALLGDRIRMNSVTPGAVFFRSLATRTPGAQVPDHLDDMVAACKAAGYDLVVIETPGIGQGDAAIVPYVDVSLYVMTPEFGAPSQLEKIDMLDLADVVAINKFERRGAEDALRDVARQLVRNREQFGTPWQEMPVFGTSAARFDDDGVTALYHHLKQLLREHGLPAFPGVLPVVATRTSTSLRSVLPKGRERYLADIAQTVRGYHATTAEQVEVVRRSQHLRTTRDLLAAADDPAEASVAALLERTEQGLHGDVRELLERWKDIRARYDGDEYVYTVRGKEIRTPLTRTTLSGTRLPRVALPHEGDDGQLLRFLRNENLPGYFPFTAGVFPFKRTEEAPARMFAGEGDAFRTNRRFHLLSAGQPATRLSTAFDSVTLYGRNPDRRPDIYGKIGTSGVSIATVDDMRELYAGFDLCAPNTSVSMTINGPAPAILAMFFNAVIEQQLDRFRAAEGREPNPVEAAEIRARALSTVRGTVQADILKEDQGQNTCIFSTEFALRCMADIQEWFIAQQVRNFYSVSISGYHIAEAGANPISQLAFTLANGFTYVEAYLARGMAIDDFAPNLSFFFSNGMDAEYTVIGRVARRIWAVAMRDRYGAGERAQKLKYHVQTSGRSLHAQEMDFNDIRTTLQALCAIYDNANSLHTNAYDEAVTTPTAQSVRRALAIQMIIDAEWGLADNENALQGSYIVEQLTDLVEEAVLAEFDRLADRGGVLGAMETGYQRGRIQDESMLYEQKKHDGSLPIIGVNTFLAEDSAAPVQAIELARGTDEEKRSQLERLADFHARHAAQAPAALERLKTAATSGGNVFEALMDAVRFCSLGQISEAFFEVGGQYRRNV
;
A
#
# COMPACT_ATOMS: atom_id res chain seq x y z
N MET A 1 -15.74 15.15 43.22
CA MET A 1 -15.35 13.74 43.46
C MET A 1 -13.92 13.57 42.97
N SER A 2 -13.05 13.00 43.80
CA SER A 2 -11.61 12.85 43.58
C SER A 2 -11.30 12.03 42.32
N GLN A 3 -10.40 12.54 41.48
CA GLN A 3 -9.83 11.79 40.36
C GLN A 3 -9.19 10.48 40.87
N PRO A 4 -9.43 9.32 40.22
CA PRO A 4 -8.72 8.10 40.56
C PRO A 4 -7.25 8.22 40.16
N ASN A 5 -6.37 7.85 41.09
CA ASN A 5 -4.92 7.75 40.89
C ASN A 5 -4.57 6.92 39.65
N SER A 6 -3.94 7.54 38.66
CA SER A 6 -3.26 6.89 37.55
C SER A 6 -1.86 6.42 38.00
N SER A 7 -1.68 5.22 38.55
CA SER A 7 -0.33 4.59 38.68
C SER A 7 -0.27 3.14 39.19
N SER A 8 -1.01 2.20 38.61
CA SER A 8 -0.52 0.82 38.59
C SER A 8 -0.77 0.19 37.23
N ARG A 9 0.27 0.19 36.38
CA ARG A 9 0.28 -0.71 35.23
C ARG A 9 0.11 -2.14 35.77
N PRO A 10 -0.81 -2.95 35.23
CA PRO A 10 -0.92 -4.34 35.65
C PRO A 10 0.45 -5.01 35.49
N PRO A 11 0.91 -5.82 36.46
CA PRO A 11 2.19 -6.52 36.34
C PRO A 11 2.17 -7.37 35.06
N LEU A 12 3.24 -7.29 34.27
CA LEU A 12 3.35 -8.08 33.04
C LEU A 12 3.49 -9.56 33.40
N HIS A 13 2.75 -10.42 32.71
CA HIS A 13 2.90 -11.86 32.86
C HIS A 13 4.11 -12.32 32.03
N VAL A 14 5.09 -12.91 32.69
CA VAL A 14 6.28 -13.48 32.04
C VAL A 14 6.06 -14.99 31.93
N PRO A 15 6.17 -15.58 30.74
CA PRO A 15 5.92 -17.01 30.56
C PRO A 15 6.99 -17.85 31.28
N VAL A 16 6.58 -18.99 31.82
CA VAL A 16 7.48 -20.00 32.41
C VAL A 16 8.05 -20.91 31.33
N HIS A 17 7.29 -21.19 30.28
CA HIS A 17 7.67 -22.03 29.15
C HIS A 17 8.03 -21.19 27.90
N PRO A 18 8.71 -21.77 26.90
CA PRO A 18 8.93 -21.13 25.60
C PRO A 18 7.60 -20.98 24.83
N VAL A 19 6.82 -19.95 25.15
CA VAL A 19 5.53 -19.68 24.53
C VAL A 19 5.73 -19.12 23.12
N ARG A 20 5.16 -19.81 22.13
CA ARG A 20 5.21 -19.47 20.71
C ARG A 20 3.83 -19.06 20.22
N PHE A 21 3.80 -18.02 19.37
CA PHE A 21 2.58 -17.55 18.72
C PHE A 21 2.74 -17.45 17.20
N VAL A 22 1.74 -17.89 16.46
CA VAL A 22 1.53 -17.47 15.07
C VAL A 22 0.64 -16.22 15.06
N THR A 23 1.06 -15.16 14.37
CA THR A 23 0.28 -13.92 14.24
C THR A 23 0.05 -13.55 12.79
N ALA A 24 -1.19 -13.20 12.43
CA ALA A 24 -1.57 -12.85 11.05
C ALA A 24 -2.77 -11.88 10.99
N ALA A 25 -2.98 -11.24 9.85
CA ALA A 25 -4.32 -10.74 9.48
C ALA A 25 -5.04 -11.78 8.60
N SER A 26 -6.37 -11.81 8.67
CA SER A 26 -7.21 -12.79 7.96
C SER A 26 -7.08 -12.70 6.43
N LEU A 27 -7.67 -13.66 5.72
CA LEU A 27 -7.63 -13.71 4.26
C LEU A 27 -8.25 -12.44 3.66
N PHE A 28 -7.59 -11.90 2.63
CA PHE A 28 -7.98 -10.66 1.96
C PHE A 28 -8.09 -9.44 2.89
N ASP A 29 -7.38 -9.46 4.01
CA ASP A 29 -7.34 -8.37 4.97
C ASP A 29 -5.96 -7.72 5.00
N GLY A 30 -5.92 -6.44 4.61
CA GLY A 30 -4.71 -5.61 4.63
C GLY A 30 -4.48 -4.89 5.96
N HIS A 31 -5.42 -4.94 6.91
CA HIS A 31 -5.34 -4.22 8.17
C HIS A 31 -4.39 -4.91 9.17
N ASP A 32 -3.09 -4.63 9.03
CA ASP A 32 -2.04 -5.21 9.87
C ASP A 32 -1.59 -4.32 11.05
N ALA A 33 -2.09 -3.09 11.13
CA ALA A 33 -1.71 -2.13 12.18
C ALA A 33 -1.97 -2.69 13.59
N ALA A 34 -3.18 -3.24 13.81
CA ALA A 34 -3.56 -3.80 15.10
C ALA A 34 -2.71 -5.02 15.49
N ILE A 35 -2.57 -6.00 14.59
CA ILE A 35 -1.80 -7.22 14.88
C ILE A 35 -0.30 -6.91 15.04
N THR A 36 0.21 -5.89 14.37
CA THR A 36 1.59 -5.41 14.52
C THR A 36 1.84 -4.84 15.92
N ILE A 37 0.89 -4.11 16.49
CA ILE A 37 0.96 -3.64 17.89
C ILE A 37 0.94 -4.84 18.84
N MET A 38 0.01 -5.79 18.63
CA MET A 38 -0.12 -6.96 19.49
C MET A 38 1.13 -7.85 19.48
N ARG A 39 1.72 -8.13 18.31
CA ARG A 39 2.96 -8.95 18.22
C ARG A 39 4.15 -8.29 18.91
N ARG A 40 4.27 -6.96 18.85
CA ARG A 40 5.36 -6.23 19.53
C ARG A 40 5.24 -6.38 21.04
N LEU A 41 4.01 -6.34 21.56
CA LEU A 41 3.76 -6.53 22.98
C LEU A 41 3.99 -7.99 23.41
N LEU A 42 3.53 -8.98 22.63
CA LEU A 42 3.83 -10.41 22.84
C LEU A 42 5.34 -10.65 22.93
N GLN A 43 6.09 -10.15 21.95
CA GLN A 43 7.55 -10.26 21.93
C GLN A 43 8.18 -9.59 23.15
N SER A 44 7.70 -8.40 23.55
CA SER A 44 8.25 -7.68 24.69
C SER A 44 8.00 -8.35 26.05
N GLN A 45 7.00 -9.22 26.13
CA GLN A 45 6.67 -10.02 27.32
C GLN A 45 7.34 -11.40 27.33
N GLY A 46 8.13 -11.74 26.31
CA GLY A 46 8.97 -12.93 26.29
C GLY A 46 8.53 -14.03 25.33
N ALA A 47 7.45 -13.85 24.56
CA ALA A 47 7.01 -14.83 23.57
C ALA A 47 7.88 -14.84 22.30
N GLU A 48 7.98 -16.01 21.67
CA GLU A 48 8.54 -16.20 20.33
C GLU A 48 7.40 -16.04 19.30
N VAL A 49 7.47 -15.01 18.45
CA VAL A 49 6.37 -14.66 17.55
C VAL A 49 6.72 -14.96 16.10
N VAL A 50 6.09 -15.98 15.53
CA VAL A 50 6.09 -16.27 14.09
C VAL A 50 5.06 -15.36 13.43
N HIS A 51 5.54 -14.30 12.78
CA HIS A 51 4.65 -13.34 12.15
C HIS A 51 4.46 -13.65 10.67
N LEU A 52 3.22 -13.86 10.23
CA LEU A 52 2.90 -14.16 8.83
C LEU A 52 2.53 -12.91 8.02
N GLY A 53 2.37 -11.75 8.67
CA GLY A 53 1.90 -10.53 8.02
C GLY A 53 0.39 -10.55 7.76
N HIS A 54 -0.02 -9.99 6.63
CA HIS A 54 -1.42 -9.81 6.25
C HIS A 54 -1.89 -10.77 5.15
N ASP A 55 -3.18 -10.78 4.82
CA ASP A 55 -3.78 -11.61 3.75
C ASP A 55 -3.38 -13.09 3.86
N ARG A 56 -3.83 -13.78 4.93
CA ARG A 56 -3.53 -15.20 5.16
C ARG A 56 -4.78 -16.05 5.20
N SER A 57 -4.81 -17.07 4.32
CA SER A 57 -5.84 -18.11 4.33
C SER A 57 -5.77 -18.94 5.61
N VAL A 58 -6.88 -19.59 5.95
CA VAL A 58 -6.90 -20.50 7.11
C VAL A 58 -5.88 -21.62 6.91
N GLU A 59 -5.75 -22.17 5.71
CA GLU A 59 -4.81 -23.24 5.42
C GLU A 59 -3.34 -22.81 5.62
N GLU A 60 -2.98 -21.56 5.28
CA GLU A 60 -1.65 -21.02 5.56
C GLU A 60 -1.38 -20.88 7.07
N VAL A 61 -2.35 -20.34 7.83
CA VAL A 61 -2.23 -20.17 9.29
C VAL A 61 -2.14 -21.51 9.99
N VAL A 62 -2.98 -22.48 9.61
CA VAL A 62 -2.97 -23.84 10.15
C VAL A 62 -1.66 -24.54 9.83
N THR A 63 -1.19 -24.47 8.59
CA THR A 63 0.09 -25.06 8.17
C THR A 63 1.25 -24.46 8.99
N ALA A 64 1.25 -23.14 9.18
CA ALA A 64 2.23 -22.50 10.04
C ALA A 64 2.13 -22.97 11.49
N ALA A 65 0.92 -22.97 12.08
CA ALA A 65 0.74 -23.38 13.47
C ALA A 65 1.19 -24.82 13.72
N VAL A 66 0.90 -25.74 12.79
CA VAL A 66 1.30 -27.15 12.86
C VAL A 66 2.82 -27.30 12.73
N GLN A 67 3.44 -26.72 11.69
CA GLN A 67 4.88 -26.88 11.45
C GLN A 67 5.75 -26.18 12.51
N GLU A 68 5.25 -25.06 13.06
CA GLU A 68 5.93 -24.28 14.10
C GLU A 68 5.67 -24.79 15.52
N ASP A 69 4.71 -25.72 15.69
CA ASP A 69 4.28 -26.30 16.96
C ASP A 69 4.01 -25.26 18.05
N VAL A 70 3.10 -24.33 17.77
CA VAL A 70 2.79 -23.19 18.64
C VAL A 70 1.70 -23.48 19.66
N GLN A 71 1.69 -22.74 20.77
CA GLN A 71 0.62 -22.80 21.77
C GLN A 71 -0.59 -21.96 21.37
N GLY A 72 -0.37 -20.86 20.64
CA GLY A 72 -1.42 -19.90 20.31
C GLY A 72 -1.35 -19.32 18.91
N VAL A 73 -2.51 -18.97 18.37
CA VAL A 73 -2.69 -18.25 17.11
C VAL A 73 -3.47 -16.97 17.40
N ALA A 74 -2.97 -15.81 16.97
CA ALA A 74 -3.68 -14.53 17.08
C ALA A 74 -3.92 -13.91 15.70
N VAL A 75 -5.19 -13.67 15.37
CA VAL A 75 -5.59 -13.14 14.04
C VAL A 75 -6.38 -11.84 14.15
N SER A 76 -6.04 -10.83 13.33
CA SER A 76 -6.90 -9.68 13.12
C SER A 76 -7.83 -9.85 11.92
N SER A 77 -9.10 -9.45 12.05
CA SER A 77 -10.09 -9.53 10.96
C SER A 77 -11.02 -8.31 10.93
N TYR A 78 -10.80 -7.41 9.97
CA TYR A 78 -11.56 -6.16 9.78
C TYR A 78 -12.44 -6.14 8.53
N GLN A 79 -12.31 -7.13 7.64
CA GLN A 79 -13.04 -7.18 6.35
C GLN A 79 -14.40 -7.91 6.42
N GLY A 80 -14.81 -8.37 7.60
CA GLY A 80 -15.95 -9.29 7.74
C GLY A 80 -15.60 -10.74 7.36
N GLY A 81 -16.62 -11.62 7.42
CA GLY A 81 -16.45 -13.06 7.23
C GLY A 81 -15.65 -13.75 8.36
N HIS A 82 -15.52 -13.08 9.50
CA HIS A 82 -14.74 -13.53 10.65
C HIS A 82 -15.34 -14.75 11.33
N VAL A 83 -16.67 -14.86 11.39
CA VAL A 83 -17.33 -16.02 12.00
C VAL A 83 -16.93 -17.29 11.24
N GLU A 84 -17.04 -17.27 9.91
CA GLU A 84 -16.64 -18.38 9.04
C GLU A 84 -15.14 -18.63 9.11
N TYR A 85 -14.31 -17.58 9.08
CA TYR A 85 -12.86 -17.70 9.15
C TYR A 85 -12.38 -18.36 10.45
N PHE A 86 -12.80 -17.84 11.61
CA PHE A 86 -12.37 -18.36 12.92
C PHE A 86 -12.92 -19.75 13.20
N SER A 87 -14.16 -20.03 12.79
CA SER A 87 -14.74 -21.36 12.93
C SER A 87 -13.96 -22.37 12.08
N TYR A 88 -13.70 -22.02 10.82
CA TYR A 88 -12.92 -22.87 9.93
C TYR A 88 -11.48 -23.06 10.43
N LEU A 89 -10.86 -22.03 11.02
CA LEU A 89 -9.55 -22.13 11.64
C LEU A 89 -9.52 -23.13 12.81
N ALA A 90 -10.46 -23.02 13.75
CA ALA A 90 -10.55 -23.93 14.89
C ALA A 90 -10.81 -25.39 14.44
N GLU A 91 -11.73 -25.58 13.50
CA GLU A 91 -12.05 -26.89 12.92
C GLU A 91 -10.83 -27.50 12.21
N ARG A 92 -10.13 -26.73 11.38
CA ARG A 92 -8.96 -27.21 10.62
C ARG A 92 -7.76 -27.53 11.51
N LEU A 93 -7.54 -26.77 12.58
CA LEU A 93 -6.53 -27.09 13.58
C LEU A 93 -6.84 -28.45 14.24
N ALA A 94 -8.10 -28.67 14.64
CA ALA A 94 -8.52 -29.94 15.22
C ALA A 94 -8.36 -31.12 14.24
N GLU A 95 -8.79 -30.96 12.98
CA GLU A 95 -8.65 -31.97 11.92
C GLU A 95 -7.18 -32.35 11.64
N ARG A 96 -6.24 -31.42 11.82
CA ARG A 96 -4.80 -31.65 11.66
C ARG A 96 -4.08 -32.08 12.95
N GLY A 97 -4.81 -32.45 13.99
CA GLY A 97 -4.22 -32.91 15.26
C GLY A 97 -3.63 -31.78 16.12
N ALA A 98 -3.86 -30.52 15.76
CA ALA A 98 -3.42 -29.33 16.48
C ALA A 98 -4.56 -28.69 17.30
N GLY A 99 -5.53 -29.47 17.77
CA GLY A 99 -6.66 -28.97 18.56
C GLY A 99 -6.29 -28.39 19.95
N HIS A 100 -5.03 -28.51 20.38
CA HIS A 100 -4.51 -27.89 21.60
C HIS A 100 -4.18 -26.40 21.45
N VAL A 101 -4.02 -25.94 20.20
CA VAL A 101 -3.65 -24.56 19.87
C VAL A 101 -4.80 -23.62 20.22
N GLN A 102 -4.54 -22.62 21.05
CA GLN A 102 -5.53 -21.61 21.44
C GLN A 102 -5.71 -20.56 20.32
N VAL A 103 -6.95 -20.23 19.97
CA VAL A 103 -7.25 -19.27 18.90
C VAL A 103 -7.76 -17.96 19.49
N PHE A 104 -7.05 -16.87 19.21
CA PHE A 104 -7.39 -15.51 19.63
C PHE A 104 -7.68 -14.62 18.42
N GLY A 105 -8.54 -13.62 18.61
CA GLY A 105 -8.83 -12.66 17.54
C GLY A 105 -9.28 -11.28 17.98
N GLY A 106 -9.34 -10.37 17.02
CA GLY A 106 -9.85 -9.02 17.19
C GLY A 106 -10.17 -8.36 15.84
N GLY A 107 -11.20 -7.52 15.81
CA GLY A 107 -11.65 -6.83 14.59
C GLY A 107 -12.25 -5.46 14.86
N GLY A 108 -11.88 -4.83 15.98
CA GLY A 108 -12.49 -3.57 16.40
C GLY A 108 -14.01 -3.68 16.55
N GLY A 109 -14.75 -2.74 15.95
CA GLY A 109 -16.22 -2.75 15.96
C GLY A 109 -16.87 -3.71 14.94
N THR A 110 -16.08 -4.37 14.09
CA THR A 110 -16.60 -5.26 13.03
C THR A 110 -17.15 -6.58 13.57
N ILE A 111 -16.68 -7.03 14.74
CA ILE A 111 -17.14 -8.27 15.40
C ILE A 111 -18.07 -7.89 16.54
N VAL A 112 -19.37 -8.13 16.36
CA VAL A 112 -20.38 -7.70 17.34
C VAL A 112 -20.47 -8.65 18.55
N PRO A 113 -21.00 -8.21 19.71
CA PRO A 113 -21.02 -9.03 20.93
C PRO A 113 -21.65 -10.42 20.77
N GLU A 114 -22.70 -10.55 19.96
CA GLU A 114 -23.36 -11.83 19.69
C GLU A 114 -22.43 -12.80 18.94
N GLU A 115 -21.61 -12.29 18.03
CA GLU A 115 -20.63 -13.08 17.28
C GLU A 115 -19.44 -13.48 18.15
N ILE A 116 -19.02 -12.60 19.06
CA ILE A 116 -18.00 -12.91 20.07
C ILE A 116 -18.48 -14.09 20.93
N ALA A 117 -19.73 -14.05 21.41
CA ALA A 117 -20.30 -15.14 22.19
C ALA A 117 -20.38 -16.45 21.39
N GLY A 118 -20.85 -16.40 20.14
CA GLY A 118 -20.93 -17.57 19.26
C GLY A 118 -19.57 -18.18 18.90
N LEU A 119 -18.52 -17.36 18.78
CA LEU A 119 -17.15 -17.81 18.56
C LEU A 119 -16.52 -18.41 19.83
N ALA A 120 -16.87 -17.89 21.01
CA ALA A 120 -16.43 -18.44 22.30
C ALA A 120 -16.95 -19.88 22.51
N GLU A 121 -18.18 -20.19 22.08
CA GLU A 121 -18.73 -21.55 22.09
C GLU A 121 -17.93 -22.54 21.22
N ARG A 122 -17.18 -22.02 20.24
CA ARG A 122 -16.31 -22.78 19.33
C ARG A 122 -14.84 -22.81 19.78
N GLY A 123 -14.55 -22.35 21.00
CA GLY A 123 -13.20 -22.33 21.57
C GLY A 123 -12.32 -21.16 21.09
N VAL A 124 -12.91 -20.10 20.54
CA VAL A 124 -12.18 -18.92 20.04
C VAL A 124 -12.38 -17.73 20.98
N ARG A 125 -11.28 -17.09 21.41
CA ARG A 125 -11.33 -15.90 22.27
C ARG A 125 -11.17 -14.62 21.45
N ILE A 126 -12.20 -13.77 21.41
CA ILE A 126 -12.17 -12.48 20.71
C ILE A 126 -12.10 -11.31 21.71
N PHE A 127 -11.25 -10.31 21.44
CA PHE A 127 -11.14 -9.08 22.22
C PHE A 127 -11.93 -7.94 21.57
N SER A 128 -12.85 -7.34 22.32
CA SER A 128 -13.64 -6.18 21.90
C SER A 128 -12.92 -4.84 22.14
N PRO A 129 -13.36 -3.72 21.53
CA PRO A 129 -12.87 -2.39 21.88
C PRO A 129 -13.02 -2.05 23.38
N GLN A 130 -14.08 -2.54 24.01
CA GLN A 130 -14.36 -2.38 25.45
C GLN A 130 -13.33 -3.13 26.30
N ASP A 131 -12.90 -4.32 25.87
CA ASP A 131 -11.81 -5.05 26.54
C ASP A 131 -10.49 -4.28 26.45
N GLY A 132 -10.22 -3.65 25.30
CA GLY A 132 -9.05 -2.80 25.11
C GLY A 132 -9.01 -1.61 26.08
N GLN A 133 -10.16 -1.02 26.42
CA GLN A 133 -10.24 0.04 27.44
C GLN A 133 -10.13 -0.51 28.86
N ARG A 134 -10.83 -1.60 29.16
CA ARG A 134 -10.91 -2.19 30.51
C ARG A 134 -9.58 -2.79 30.96
N LEU A 135 -8.91 -3.53 30.07
CA LEU A 135 -7.66 -4.24 30.36
C LEU A 135 -6.43 -3.41 30.01
N GLY A 136 -6.56 -2.47 29.06
CA GLY A 136 -5.42 -1.89 28.37
C GLY A 136 -4.71 -2.89 27.46
N LEU A 137 -3.88 -2.39 26.54
CA LEU A 137 -3.12 -3.26 25.62
C LEU A 137 -2.24 -4.29 26.37
N PRO A 138 -1.48 -3.94 27.42
CA PRO A 138 -0.68 -4.93 28.15
C PRO A 138 -1.52 -5.99 28.87
N GLY A 139 -2.71 -5.61 29.36
CA GLY A 139 -3.62 -6.52 30.07
C GLY A 139 -4.21 -7.59 29.14
N MET A 140 -4.54 -7.24 27.90
CA MET A 140 -4.96 -8.24 26.89
C MET A 140 -3.84 -9.25 26.63
N ILE A 141 -2.61 -8.79 26.41
CA ILE A 141 -1.46 -9.67 26.15
C ILE A 141 -1.14 -10.59 27.34
N ASN A 142 -1.32 -10.10 28.57
CA ASN A 142 -1.19 -10.95 29.76
C ASN A 142 -2.15 -12.15 29.73
N GLU A 143 -3.36 -12.00 29.20
CA GLU A 143 -4.32 -13.10 29.07
C GLU A 143 -3.88 -14.07 27.97
N LEU A 144 -3.46 -13.57 26.80
CA LEU A 144 -2.93 -14.42 25.72
C LEU A 144 -1.79 -15.33 26.21
N ILE A 145 -0.77 -14.73 26.84
CA ILE A 145 0.41 -15.49 27.29
C ILE A 145 0.02 -16.49 28.37
N ARG A 146 -0.80 -16.09 29.35
CA ARG A 146 -1.20 -16.98 30.45
C ARG A 146 -1.96 -18.20 29.96
N ASP A 147 -2.89 -18.01 29.01
CA ASP A 147 -3.68 -19.10 28.44
C ASP A 147 -2.82 -20.05 27.58
N CYS A 148 -1.65 -19.59 27.12
CA CYS A 148 -0.71 -20.34 26.29
C CYS A 148 0.56 -20.81 27.01
N ASP A 149 0.71 -20.54 28.30
CA ASP A 149 1.93 -20.88 29.07
C ASP A 149 1.92 -22.36 29.48
N VAL A 150 2.07 -23.23 28.48
CA VAL A 150 2.10 -24.69 28.61
C VAL A 150 3.36 -25.29 27.98
N ASP A 151 3.86 -26.35 28.60
CA ASP A 151 5.02 -27.10 28.11
C ASP A 151 4.62 -28.13 27.04
N LEU A 152 4.94 -27.84 25.78
CA LEU A 152 4.70 -28.76 24.67
C LEU A 152 5.71 -29.92 24.61
N SER A 153 6.83 -29.85 25.33
CA SER A 153 7.86 -30.90 25.29
C SER A 153 7.52 -32.13 26.14
N VAL A 154 6.50 -32.05 27.00
CA VAL A 154 6.09 -33.16 27.88
C VAL A 154 5.55 -34.36 27.10
N SER A 155 4.87 -34.11 25.98
CA SER A 155 4.34 -35.15 25.09
C SER A 155 5.27 -35.36 23.91
N GLY A 156 6.06 -36.44 23.94
CA GLY A 156 6.93 -36.82 22.82
C GLY A 156 6.16 -37.14 21.53
N PRO A 157 6.82 -37.05 20.36
CA PRO A 157 6.19 -37.38 19.08
C PRO A 157 5.92 -38.89 18.95
N ASP A 158 4.97 -39.27 18.09
CA ASP A 158 4.91 -40.65 17.60
C ASP A 158 6.08 -40.88 16.64
N LEU A 159 7.07 -41.67 17.07
CA LEU A 159 8.27 -41.96 16.28
C LEU A 159 7.94 -42.66 14.96
N GLN A 160 6.90 -43.51 14.90
CA GLN A 160 6.53 -44.17 13.65
C GLN A 160 5.91 -43.17 12.66
N ALA A 161 5.08 -42.25 13.16
CA ALA A 161 4.55 -41.15 12.34
C ALA A 161 5.67 -40.22 11.83
N LEU A 162 6.64 -39.89 12.69
CA LEU A 162 7.83 -39.12 12.29
C LEU A 162 8.56 -39.80 11.13
N LEU A 163 8.86 -41.09 11.26
CA LEU A 163 9.59 -41.85 10.23
C LEU A 163 8.77 -42.06 8.96
N ALA A 164 7.44 -42.05 9.05
CA ALA A 164 6.53 -42.03 7.92
C ALA A 164 6.44 -40.64 7.23
N GLY A 165 7.05 -39.61 7.82
CA GLY A 165 7.14 -38.27 7.27
C GLY A 165 6.00 -37.33 7.66
N ASP A 166 5.28 -37.61 8.74
CA ASP A 166 4.23 -36.74 9.29
C ASP A 166 4.80 -35.39 9.79
N GLU A 167 4.20 -34.29 9.35
CA GLU A 167 4.70 -32.94 9.66
C GLU A 167 4.48 -32.54 11.12
N ALA A 168 3.37 -32.95 11.74
CA ALA A 168 3.07 -32.63 13.13
C ALA A 168 4.01 -33.39 14.08
N ALA A 169 4.28 -34.68 13.79
CA ALA A 169 5.26 -35.47 14.51
C ALA A 169 6.67 -34.90 14.38
N LEU A 170 7.07 -34.43 13.19
CA LEU A 170 8.34 -33.72 13.00
C LEU A 170 8.41 -32.41 13.79
N ALA A 171 7.35 -31.60 13.74
CA ALA A 171 7.31 -30.34 14.48
C ALA A 171 7.42 -30.57 16.00
N ARG A 172 6.69 -31.56 16.54
CA ARG A 172 6.78 -31.92 17.96
C ARG A 172 8.14 -32.53 18.32
N ALA A 173 8.73 -33.34 17.44
CA ALA A 173 10.08 -33.86 17.63
C ALA A 173 11.09 -32.71 17.78
N ILE A 174 11.03 -31.71 16.89
CA ILE A 174 11.91 -30.54 16.98
C ILE A 174 11.69 -29.78 18.29
N THR A 175 10.46 -29.60 18.76
CA THR A 175 10.17 -28.93 20.05
C THR A 175 10.81 -29.66 21.24
N VAL A 176 10.76 -31.00 21.26
CA VAL A 176 11.36 -31.83 22.32
C VAL A 176 12.90 -31.83 22.24
N LEU A 177 13.45 -31.87 21.03
CA LEU A 177 14.91 -31.84 20.82
C LEU A 177 15.49 -30.46 21.16
N GLU A 178 14.80 -29.38 20.79
CA GLU A 178 15.18 -28.01 21.10
C GLU A 178 15.16 -27.73 22.62
N SER A 179 14.34 -28.44 23.41
CA SER A 179 14.34 -28.32 24.87
C SER A 179 15.42 -29.18 25.55
N GLY A 180 16.04 -30.11 24.82
CA GLY A 180 17.00 -31.08 25.37
C GLY A 180 16.38 -32.07 26.35
N ALA A 181 15.06 -32.26 26.33
CA ALA A 181 14.34 -33.02 27.36
C ALA A 181 14.39 -34.56 27.18
N ASP A 182 14.65 -35.06 25.96
CA ASP A 182 14.59 -36.50 25.64
C ASP A 182 15.78 -37.00 24.82
N ASN A 183 16.78 -37.55 25.51
CA ASN A 183 17.96 -38.16 24.88
C ASN A 183 17.61 -39.43 24.09
N ALA A 184 16.57 -40.17 24.46
CA ALA A 184 16.20 -41.39 23.76
C ALA A 184 15.62 -41.07 22.38
N LEU A 185 14.84 -39.99 22.28
CA LEU A 185 14.39 -39.45 20.99
C LEU A 185 15.57 -39.01 20.13
N ALA A 186 16.52 -38.26 20.70
CA ALA A 186 17.73 -37.78 20.00
C ALA A 186 18.52 -38.96 19.40
N ASP A 187 18.78 -40.01 20.18
CA ASP A 187 19.49 -41.19 19.72
C ASP A 187 18.70 -41.94 18.62
N ALA A 188 17.37 -42.03 18.75
CA ALA A 188 16.53 -42.67 17.75
C ALA A 188 16.53 -41.92 16.40
N VAL A 189 16.42 -40.58 16.41
CA VAL A 189 16.44 -39.80 15.17
C VAL A 189 17.83 -39.79 14.54
N ARG A 190 18.91 -39.74 15.32
CA ARG A 190 20.29 -39.87 14.82
C ARG A 190 20.51 -41.22 14.14
N ALA A 191 20.05 -42.31 14.77
CA ALA A 191 20.16 -43.65 14.20
C ALA A 191 19.37 -43.80 12.90
N ALA A 192 18.16 -43.26 12.83
CA ALA A 192 17.34 -43.26 11.62
C ALA A 192 17.97 -42.40 10.51
N ALA A 193 18.45 -41.20 10.84
CA ALA A 193 19.11 -40.28 9.90
C ALA A 193 20.39 -40.88 9.31
N ALA A 194 21.18 -41.63 10.08
CA ALA A 194 22.42 -42.26 9.63
C ALA A 194 22.21 -43.27 8.48
N SER A 195 20.99 -43.78 8.30
CA SER A 195 20.64 -44.69 7.19
C SER A 195 20.32 -43.96 5.87
N ARG A 196 20.31 -42.62 5.86
CA ARG A 196 19.89 -41.80 4.72
C ARG A 196 20.98 -40.80 4.35
N SER A 197 21.31 -40.71 3.06
CA SER A 197 22.17 -39.65 2.53
C SER A 197 21.29 -38.48 2.08
N VAL A 198 21.16 -37.47 2.94
CA VAL A 198 20.38 -36.26 2.65
C VAL A 198 21.29 -35.05 2.80
N PRO A 199 21.47 -34.23 1.76
CA PRO A 199 22.33 -33.06 1.81
C PRO A 199 21.71 -31.93 2.65
N VAL A 200 22.58 -31.16 3.29
CA VAL A 200 22.22 -29.97 4.08
C VAL A 200 22.86 -28.72 3.47
N LEU A 201 22.04 -27.78 3.03
CA LEU A 201 22.45 -26.47 2.54
C LEU A 201 22.41 -25.43 3.67
N GLY A 202 23.55 -24.85 4.02
CA GLY A 202 23.65 -23.72 4.93
C GLY A 202 23.63 -22.40 4.20
N ILE A 203 22.66 -21.54 4.50
CA ILE A 203 22.56 -20.18 3.98
C ILE A 203 22.86 -19.20 5.10
N THR A 204 23.97 -18.49 4.98
CA THR A 204 24.39 -17.48 5.96
C THR A 204 24.79 -16.18 5.28
N GLY A 205 24.97 -15.10 6.03
CA GLY A 205 25.19 -13.80 5.45
C GLY A 205 24.87 -12.63 6.37
N THR A 206 25.20 -11.43 5.91
CA THR A 206 24.96 -10.21 6.67
C THR A 206 23.46 -9.93 6.87
N GLY A 207 23.13 -9.22 7.95
CA GLY A 207 21.76 -8.77 8.20
C GLY A 207 21.22 -7.93 7.02
N GLY A 208 20.00 -8.24 6.56
CA GLY A 208 19.36 -7.49 5.48
C GLY A 208 19.90 -7.77 4.06
N SER A 209 20.80 -8.74 3.87
CA SER A 209 21.29 -9.15 2.54
C SER A 209 20.22 -9.84 1.68
N GLY A 210 19.09 -10.21 2.27
CA GLY A 210 17.97 -10.86 1.58
C GLY A 210 18.07 -12.39 1.56
N LYS A 211 18.66 -12.99 2.60
CA LYS A 211 18.77 -14.45 2.80
C LYS A 211 17.43 -15.15 2.64
N SER A 212 16.43 -14.88 3.49
CA SER A 212 15.13 -15.55 3.40
C SER A 212 14.36 -15.28 2.11
N SER A 213 14.58 -14.14 1.44
CA SER A 213 14.06 -13.90 0.09
C SER A 213 14.75 -14.78 -0.97
N LEU A 214 16.07 -14.96 -0.86
CA LEU A 214 16.82 -15.84 -1.74
C LEU A 214 16.52 -17.32 -1.45
N THR A 215 16.38 -17.70 -0.18
CA THR A 215 15.91 -19.02 0.26
C THR A 215 14.57 -19.36 -0.38
N ASP A 216 13.59 -18.45 -0.31
CA ASP A 216 12.29 -18.62 -0.97
C ASP A 216 12.41 -18.85 -2.48
N GLU A 217 13.22 -18.05 -3.17
CA GLU A 217 13.41 -18.21 -4.60
C GLU A 217 14.13 -19.53 -4.95
N LEU A 218 15.12 -19.95 -4.17
CA LEU A 218 15.82 -21.23 -4.35
C LEU A 218 14.87 -22.42 -4.13
N VAL A 219 14.07 -22.40 -3.05
CA VAL A 219 13.04 -23.42 -2.79
C VAL A 219 12.02 -23.43 -3.94
N ARG A 220 11.60 -22.26 -4.43
CA ARG A 220 10.74 -22.15 -5.63
C ARG A 220 11.38 -22.80 -6.86
N ARG A 221 12.69 -22.62 -7.10
CA ARG A 221 13.40 -23.29 -8.22
C ARG A 221 13.45 -24.80 -8.01
N VAL A 222 13.77 -25.29 -6.81
CA VAL A 222 13.76 -26.74 -6.49
C VAL A 222 12.40 -27.34 -6.81
N ARG A 223 11.32 -26.72 -6.31
CA ARG A 223 9.94 -27.15 -6.53
C ARG A 223 9.57 -27.17 -8.02
N ARG A 224 9.79 -26.07 -8.71
CA ARG A 224 9.45 -25.95 -10.15
C ARG A 224 10.28 -26.92 -11.00
N ASP A 225 11.58 -27.00 -10.76
CA ASP A 225 12.49 -27.80 -11.55
C ASP A 225 12.30 -29.31 -11.33
N SER A 226 11.92 -29.71 -10.12
CA SER A 226 11.60 -31.11 -9.79
C SER A 226 10.14 -31.49 -10.01
N GLU A 227 9.27 -30.52 -10.34
CA GLU A 227 7.82 -30.67 -10.41
C GLU A 227 7.22 -31.19 -9.10
N ASP A 228 7.64 -30.57 -7.98
CA ASP A 228 7.24 -30.91 -6.60
C ASP A 228 7.53 -32.37 -6.17
N LYS A 229 8.45 -33.07 -6.87
CA LYS A 229 8.86 -34.44 -6.52
C LYS A 229 9.83 -34.50 -5.34
N LEU A 230 10.54 -33.41 -5.05
CA LEU A 230 11.46 -33.32 -3.92
C LEU A 230 10.81 -32.66 -2.71
N ARG A 231 11.06 -33.23 -1.54
CA ARG A 231 10.65 -32.67 -0.25
C ARG A 231 11.77 -31.87 0.38
N VAL A 232 11.50 -30.62 0.76
CA VAL A 232 12.48 -29.70 1.37
C VAL A 232 12.09 -29.35 2.79
N ALA A 233 13.02 -29.50 3.74
CA ALA A 233 12.86 -29.00 5.10
C ALA A 233 13.69 -27.72 5.28
N VAL A 234 13.09 -26.64 5.79
CA VAL A 234 13.75 -25.36 6.04
C VAL A 234 13.74 -25.07 7.54
N LEU A 235 14.93 -24.91 8.11
CA LEU A 235 15.16 -24.49 9.50
C LEU A 235 15.71 -23.06 9.48
N ALA A 236 14.87 -22.07 9.72
CA ALA A 236 15.25 -20.66 9.70
C ALA A 236 15.48 -20.14 11.12
N VAL A 237 16.65 -19.56 11.38
CA VAL A 237 17.08 -19.14 12.72
C VAL A 237 17.09 -17.62 12.84
N ASP A 238 16.38 -17.10 13.82
CA ASP A 238 16.31 -15.68 14.14
C ASP A 238 16.89 -15.38 15.56
N PRO A 239 17.45 -14.18 15.80
CA PRO A 239 18.09 -13.88 17.06
C PRO A 239 17.08 -13.59 18.19
N THR A 240 17.29 -14.21 19.36
CA THR A 240 16.52 -13.88 20.57
C THR A 240 16.98 -12.54 21.17
N ARG A 241 16.03 -11.73 21.66
CA ARG A 241 16.39 -10.46 22.33
C ARG A 241 16.96 -10.72 23.73
N ARG A 242 17.89 -9.87 24.17
CA ARG A 242 18.47 -9.92 25.53
C ARG A 242 17.44 -9.86 26.68
N ARG A 243 16.23 -9.35 26.43
CA ARG A 243 15.15 -9.24 27.43
C ARG A 243 14.12 -10.39 27.34
N GLY A 244 14.42 -11.46 26.59
CA GLY A 244 13.49 -12.53 26.28
C GLY A 244 12.66 -12.26 25.01
N GLY A 245 12.07 -13.32 24.46
CA GLY A 245 11.25 -13.27 23.24
C GLY A 245 12.04 -13.09 21.94
N ALA A 246 11.41 -13.45 20.83
CA ALA A 246 11.96 -13.36 19.48
C ALA A 246 10.89 -12.95 18.48
N LEU A 247 11.28 -12.21 17.44
CA LEU A 247 10.45 -12.03 16.25
C LEU A 247 11.02 -12.96 15.20
N LEU A 248 10.31 -14.04 14.92
CA LEU A 248 10.67 -15.04 13.93
C LEU A 248 10.11 -14.57 12.59
N GLY A 249 10.92 -13.77 11.90
CA GLY A 249 10.56 -12.93 10.77
C GLY A 249 10.92 -13.51 9.40
N ASP A 250 11.55 -14.68 9.33
CA ASP A 250 11.91 -15.28 8.04
C ASP A 250 10.70 -15.87 7.30
N ARG A 251 9.76 -16.52 8.01
CA ARG A 251 8.59 -17.16 7.40
C ARG A 251 7.71 -16.20 6.61
N ILE A 252 7.64 -14.92 6.99
CA ILE A 252 6.85 -13.90 6.27
C ILE A 252 7.30 -13.71 4.82
N ARG A 253 8.57 -14.02 4.52
CA ARG A 253 9.19 -13.86 3.19
C ARG A 253 8.94 -15.04 2.27
N MET A 254 8.48 -16.16 2.82
CA MET A 254 8.37 -17.45 2.14
C MET A 254 7.00 -17.59 1.46
N ASN A 255 6.97 -17.41 0.14
CA ASN A 255 5.78 -17.64 -0.68
C ASN A 255 5.77 -19.05 -1.29
N SER A 256 6.85 -19.81 -1.16
CA SER A 256 7.03 -21.14 -1.76
C SER A 256 6.71 -22.31 -0.81
N VAL A 257 6.33 -22.03 0.43
CA VAL A 257 5.94 -23.08 1.40
C VAL A 257 4.63 -23.72 0.94
N THR A 258 4.62 -25.04 0.79
CA THR A 258 3.45 -25.81 0.36
C THR A 258 3.39 -27.10 1.17
N PRO A 259 2.25 -27.39 1.83
CA PRO A 259 2.08 -28.59 2.63
C PRO A 259 2.49 -29.86 1.89
N GLY A 260 3.20 -30.76 2.57
CA GLY A 260 3.71 -32.03 2.05
C GLY A 260 5.02 -31.94 1.27
N ALA A 261 5.22 -30.84 0.53
CA ALA A 261 6.44 -30.60 -0.26
C ALA A 261 7.50 -29.80 0.52
N VAL A 262 7.07 -28.83 1.34
CA VAL A 262 7.97 -27.95 2.10
C VAL A 262 7.55 -27.89 3.56
N PHE A 263 8.46 -28.34 4.43
CA PHE A 263 8.36 -28.12 5.87
C PHE A 263 9.18 -26.89 6.26
N PHE A 264 8.60 -26.00 7.06
CA PHE A 264 9.29 -24.80 7.52
C PHE A 264 9.16 -24.67 9.04
N ARG A 265 10.29 -24.52 9.72
CA ARG A 265 10.36 -24.30 11.16
C ARG A 265 11.25 -23.11 11.46
N SER A 266 10.72 -22.16 12.22
CA SER A 266 11.42 -20.99 12.69
C SER A 266 11.99 -21.24 14.09
N LEU A 267 13.28 -21.04 14.28
CA LEU A 267 14.00 -21.30 15.53
C LEU A 267 14.54 -19.99 16.09
N ALA A 268 14.51 -19.86 17.41
CA ALA A 268 15.16 -18.75 18.09
C ALA A 268 16.54 -19.21 18.57
N THR A 269 17.55 -18.33 18.58
CA THR A 269 18.87 -18.72 19.08
C THR A 269 18.87 -19.11 20.57
N ARG A 270 17.92 -18.56 21.35
CA ARG A 270 17.68 -18.72 22.81
C ARG A 270 18.84 -18.34 23.73
N THR A 271 20.07 -18.47 23.27
CA THR A 271 21.30 -18.05 23.94
C THR A 271 21.76 -16.71 23.38
N PRO A 272 21.82 -15.63 24.19
CA PRO A 272 22.27 -14.33 23.73
C PRO A 272 23.69 -14.38 23.14
N GLY A 273 23.84 -14.01 21.87
CA GLY A 273 25.12 -14.01 21.16
C GLY A 273 25.47 -15.33 20.46
N ALA A 274 24.67 -16.39 20.63
CA ALA A 274 24.76 -17.58 19.79
C ALA A 274 24.23 -17.28 18.38
N GLN A 275 24.84 -17.91 17.37
CA GLN A 275 24.46 -17.77 15.96
C GLN A 275 23.57 -18.90 15.46
N VAL A 276 23.55 -20.03 16.19
CA VAL A 276 22.72 -21.21 15.92
C VAL A 276 22.10 -21.66 17.24
N PRO A 277 20.91 -22.29 17.23
CA PRO A 277 20.31 -22.85 18.43
C PRO A 277 21.10 -24.07 18.93
N ASP A 278 21.00 -24.35 20.22
CA ASP A 278 21.51 -25.59 20.80
C ASP A 278 20.78 -26.80 20.18
N HIS A 279 21.46 -27.95 20.07
CA HIS A 279 20.91 -29.19 19.50
C HIS A 279 20.46 -29.11 18.02
N LEU A 280 20.99 -28.17 17.23
CA LEU A 280 20.66 -28.03 15.80
C LEU A 280 20.93 -29.32 15.00
N ASP A 281 21.99 -30.04 15.33
CA ASP A 281 22.34 -31.35 14.75
C ASP A 281 21.24 -32.39 14.92
N ASP A 282 20.57 -32.41 16.08
CA ASP A 282 19.44 -33.31 16.35
C ASP A 282 18.20 -32.93 15.56
N MET A 283 17.92 -31.63 15.43
CA MET A 283 16.80 -31.13 14.62
C MET A 283 17.01 -31.44 13.13
N VAL A 284 18.23 -31.27 12.63
CA VAL A 284 18.62 -31.66 11.27
C VAL A 284 18.45 -33.18 11.08
N ALA A 285 18.90 -33.99 12.04
CA ALA A 285 18.72 -35.44 12.00
C ALA A 285 17.23 -35.83 11.96
N ALA A 286 16.37 -35.14 12.72
CA ALA A 286 14.92 -35.37 12.69
C ALA A 286 14.34 -35.08 11.29
N CYS A 287 14.74 -33.99 10.63
CA CYS A 287 14.31 -33.71 9.25
C CYS A 287 14.77 -34.80 8.27
N LYS A 288 16.01 -35.28 8.40
CA LYS A 288 16.53 -36.40 7.56
C LYS A 288 15.72 -37.68 7.81
N ALA A 289 15.46 -38.01 9.08
CA ALA A 289 14.70 -39.19 9.49
C ALA A 289 13.25 -39.16 8.98
N ALA A 290 12.62 -37.97 8.91
CA ALA A 290 11.27 -37.77 8.37
C ALA A 290 11.16 -37.87 6.84
N GLY A 291 12.27 -38.18 6.17
CA GLY A 291 12.30 -38.50 4.76
C GLY A 291 12.21 -37.30 3.81
N TYR A 292 12.81 -36.18 4.20
CA TYR A 292 13.07 -35.06 3.31
C TYR A 292 14.31 -35.33 2.44
N ASP A 293 14.33 -34.75 1.23
CA ASP A 293 15.40 -34.95 0.23
C ASP A 293 16.47 -33.85 0.29
N LEU A 294 16.14 -32.71 0.92
CA LEU A 294 17.04 -31.59 1.15
C LEU A 294 16.68 -30.92 2.47
N VAL A 295 17.68 -30.61 3.29
CA VAL A 295 17.53 -29.74 4.46
C VAL A 295 18.23 -28.41 4.17
N VAL A 296 17.55 -27.29 4.40
CA VAL A 296 18.08 -25.93 4.27
C VAL A 296 18.10 -25.30 5.65
N ILE A 297 19.24 -24.75 6.05
CA ILE A 297 19.38 -24.02 7.30
C ILE A 297 19.69 -22.56 6.96
N GLU A 298 18.88 -21.63 7.45
CA GLU A 298 19.15 -20.20 7.35
C GLU A 298 19.57 -19.66 8.71
N THR A 299 20.70 -18.96 8.77
CA THR A 299 21.20 -18.33 10.01
C THR A 299 20.62 -16.93 10.20
N PRO A 300 20.68 -16.36 11.42
CA PRO A 300 20.47 -14.93 11.62
C PRO A 300 21.53 -14.11 10.85
N GLY A 301 21.36 -12.78 10.82
CA GLY A 301 22.37 -11.89 10.26
C GLY A 301 23.69 -11.98 11.04
N ILE A 302 24.74 -12.48 10.40
CA ILE A 302 26.05 -12.70 11.03
C ILE A 302 26.99 -11.50 10.84
N GLY A 303 27.96 -11.36 11.75
CA GLY A 303 29.08 -10.43 11.64
C GLY A 303 30.18 -10.93 10.70
N GLN A 304 31.30 -10.19 10.61
CA GLN A 304 32.41 -10.54 9.71
C GLN A 304 33.18 -11.79 10.16
N GLY A 305 33.30 -12.04 11.47
CA GLY A 305 34.07 -13.17 12.03
C GLY A 305 33.24 -14.38 12.45
N ASP A 306 32.03 -14.52 11.92
CA ASP A 306 31.07 -15.56 12.32
C ASP A 306 30.97 -16.63 11.23
N ALA A 307 31.22 -17.90 11.57
CA ALA A 307 31.10 -19.04 10.64
C ALA A 307 30.45 -20.28 11.29
N ALA A 308 29.61 -20.06 12.31
CA ALA A 308 29.07 -21.11 13.17
C ALA A 308 28.23 -22.19 12.46
N ILE A 309 27.76 -21.93 11.23
CA ILE A 309 26.93 -22.87 10.47
C ILE A 309 27.73 -24.00 9.81
N VAL A 310 29.01 -23.78 9.52
CA VAL A 310 29.84 -24.68 8.70
C VAL A 310 29.88 -26.13 9.23
N PRO A 311 29.98 -26.39 10.56
CA PRO A 311 29.99 -27.77 11.07
C PRO A 311 28.69 -28.55 10.87
N TYR A 312 27.58 -27.88 10.54
CA TYR A 312 26.24 -28.47 10.47
C TYR A 312 25.77 -28.74 9.04
N VAL A 313 26.55 -28.35 8.02
CA VAL A 313 26.09 -28.29 6.63
C VAL A 313 27.06 -28.97 5.68
N ASP A 314 26.54 -29.50 4.58
CA ASP A 314 27.31 -30.15 3.52
C ASP A 314 27.79 -29.13 2.48
N VAL A 315 26.94 -28.13 2.19
CA VAL A 315 27.24 -27.03 1.26
C VAL A 315 26.89 -25.71 1.93
N SER A 316 27.78 -24.73 1.85
CA SER A 316 27.64 -23.41 2.46
C SER A 316 27.52 -22.29 1.41
N LEU A 317 26.49 -21.47 1.56
CA LEU A 317 26.19 -20.30 0.74
C LEU A 317 26.31 -19.02 1.58
N TYR A 318 27.25 -18.15 1.22
CA TYR A 318 27.38 -16.82 1.82
C TYR A 318 26.63 -15.77 1.00
N VAL A 319 25.68 -15.07 1.63
CA VAL A 319 24.85 -14.05 0.99
C VAL A 319 25.23 -12.66 1.50
N MET A 320 25.62 -11.78 0.59
CA MET A 320 26.02 -10.40 0.89
C MET A 320 25.38 -9.41 -0.08
N THR A 321 25.48 -8.11 0.21
CA THR A 321 25.07 -7.03 -0.70
C THR A 321 26.30 -6.42 -1.38
N PRO A 322 26.11 -5.60 -2.44
CA PRO A 322 27.20 -4.80 -3.01
C PRO A 322 27.85 -3.80 -2.02
N GLU A 323 27.20 -3.52 -0.88
CA GLU A 323 27.60 -2.51 0.10
C GLU A 323 28.38 -3.15 1.27
N PHE A 324 29.66 -3.47 1.06
CA PHE A 324 30.54 -4.04 2.09
C PHE A 324 31.68 -3.11 2.54
N GLY A 325 31.68 -1.86 2.07
CA GLY A 325 32.74 -0.89 2.34
C GLY A 325 33.93 -1.03 1.39
N ALA A 326 35.15 -0.84 1.91
CA ALA A 326 36.36 -0.97 1.11
C ALA A 326 36.68 -2.44 0.80
N PRO A 327 37.33 -2.76 -0.34
CA PRO A 327 37.73 -4.14 -0.68
C PRO A 327 38.56 -4.83 0.41
N SER A 328 39.35 -4.09 1.21
CA SER A 328 40.12 -4.63 2.33
C SER A 328 39.26 -5.18 3.48
N GLN A 329 37.95 -4.92 3.50
CA GLN A 329 37.04 -5.53 4.46
C GLN A 329 36.75 -7.00 4.11
N LEU A 330 36.86 -7.38 2.84
CA LEU A 330 36.65 -8.76 2.40
C LEU A 330 37.67 -9.72 3.01
N GLU A 331 38.89 -9.24 3.29
CA GLU A 331 39.95 -10.00 3.98
C GLU A 331 39.63 -10.31 5.45
N LYS A 332 38.55 -9.74 6.01
CA LYS A 332 38.12 -9.95 7.40
C LYS A 332 36.86 -10.81 7.52
N ILE A 333 36.29 -11.23 6.39
CA ILE A 333 35.06 -12.01 6.38
C ILE A 333 35.45 -13.48 6.38
N ASP A 334 35.42 -14.11 7.55
CA ASP A 334 35.80 -15.52 7.74
C ASP A 334 35.00 -16.45 6.83
N MET A 335 33.72 -16.12 6.60
CA MET A 335 32.86 -16.90 5.72
C MET A 335 33.32 -16.92 4.26
N LEU A 336 34.14 -15.97 3.79
CA LEU A 336 34.74 -16.04 2.44
C LEU A 336 35.87 -17.06 2.34
N ASP A 337 36.47 -17.49 3.45
CA ASP A 337 37.43 -18.60 3.46
C ASP A 337 36.73 -19.96 3.41
N LEU A 338 35.52 -20.03 3.97
CA LEU A 338 34.81 -21.28 4.22
C LEU A 338 33.66 -21.55 3.25
N ALA A 339 33.13 -20.52 2.57
CA ALA A 339 31.96 -20.67 1.72
C ALA A 339 32.26 -21.45 0.44
N ASP A 340 31.41 -22.41 0.11
CA ASP A 340 31.45 -23.13 -1.17
C ASP A 340 31.00 -22.22 -2.32
N VAL A 341 29.98 -21.40 -2.05
CA VAL A 341 29.36 -20.49 -3.01
C VAL A 341 29.07 -19.13 -2.36
N VAL A 342 29.23 -18.05 -3.12
CA VAL A 342 28.89 -16.69 -2.68
C VAL A 342 27.80 -16.10 -3.57
N ALA A 343 26.77 -15.54 -2.97
CA ALA A 343 25.73 -14.76 -3.65
C ALA A 343 25.82 -13.29 -3.24
N ILE A 344 26.11 -12.43 -4.20
CA ILE A 344 25.97 -10.97 -4.07
C ILE A 344 24.55 -10.64 -4.48
N ASN A 345 23.66 -10.66 -3.50
CA ASN A 345 22.25 -10.36 -3.68
C ASN A 345 21.98 -8.85 -3.71
N LYS A 346 20.81 -8.46 -4.19
CA LYS A 346 20.48 -7.05 -4.50
C LYS A 346 21.39 -6.47 -5.59
N PHE A 347 21.63 -7.27 -6.62
CA PHE A 347 22.55 -6.95 -7.72
C PHE A 347 22.08 -5.74 -8.56
N GLU A 348 20.82 -5.31 -8.41
CA GLU A 348 20.28 -4.05 -8.93
C GLU A 348 20.96 -2.80 -8.35
N ARG A 349 21.63 -2.91 -7.19
CA ARG A 349 22.25 -1.77 -6.50
C ARG A 349 23.51 -1.27 -7.18
N ARG A 350 23.85 -0.01 -6.90
CA ARG A 350 25.06 0.63 -7.42
C ARG A 350 26.31 -0.09 -6.91
N GLY A 351 27.28 -0.31 -7.80
CA GLY A 351 28.55 -0.95 -7.46
C GLY A 351 28.52 -2.48 -7.45
N ALA A 352 27.40 -3.11 -7.83
CA ALA A 352 27.26 -4.56 -7.86
C ALA A 352 28.29 -5.29 -8.75
N GLU A 353 28.63 -4.71 -9.91
CA GLU A 353 29.65 -5.28 -10.81
C GLU A 353 31.07 -5.23 -10.21
N ASP A 354 31.42 -4.11 -9.57
CA ASP A 354 32.70 -3.97 -8.85
C ASP A 354 32.75 -4.91 -7.65
N ALA A 355 31.64 -5.00 -6.90
CA ALA A 355 31.46 -5.93 -5.80
C ALA A 355 31.71 -7.38 -6.23
N LEU A 356 31.14 -7.81 -7.36
CA LEU A 356 31.37 -9.14 -7.94
C LEU A 356 32.84 -9.40 -8.21
N ARG A 357 33.50 -8.46 -8.90
CA ARG A 357 34.92 -8.58 -9.20
C ARG A 357 35.76 -8.71 -7.93
N ASP A 358 35.51 -7.86 -6.94
CA ASP A 358 36.33 -7.75 -5.75
C ASP A 358 36.16 -8.99 -4.85
N VAL A 359 34.92 -9.46 -4.67
CA VAL A 359 34.61 -10.69 -3.93
C VAL A 359 35.18 -11.92 -4.64
N ALA A 360 35.01 -12.03 -5.96
CA ALA A 360 35.56 -13.15 -6.72
C ALA A 360 37.08 -13.19 -6.67
N ARG A 361 37.76 -12.04 -6.77
CA ARG A 361 39.21 -11.95 -6.61
C ARG A 361 39.66 -12.30 -5.19
N GLN A 362 38.89 -11.92 -4.17
CA GLN A 362 39.17 -12.36 -2.82
C GLN A 362 39.06 -13.88 -2.70
N LEU A 363 38.03 -14.49 -3.29
CA LEU A 363 37.87 -15.94 -3.29
C LEU A 363 39.02 -16.68 -3.99
N VAL A 364 39.56 -16.13 -5.09
CA VAL A 364 40.79 -16.65 -5.73
C VAL A 364 41.95 -16.70 -4.73
N ARG A 365 42.13 -15.63 -3.94
CA ARG A 365 43.21 -15.52 -2.95
C ARG A 365 43.00 -16.51 -1.80
N ASN A 366 41.80 -16.54 -1.23
CA ASN A 366 41.46 -17.40 -0.10
C ASN A 366 41.64 -18.89 -0.44
N ARG A 367 41.30 -19.29 -1.68
CA ARG A 367 41.47 -20.67 -2.16
C ARG A 367 42.84 -20.96 -2.78
N GLU A 368 43.74 -19.98 -2.84
CA GLU A 368 45.06 -20.04 -3.51
C GLU A 368 45.00 -20.49 -5.00
N GLN A 369 43.87 -20.26 -5.68
CA GLN A 369 43.63 -20.70 -7.06
C GLN A 369 44.12 -19.68 -8.10
N PHE A 370 45.35 -19.19 -7.97
CA PHE A 370 45.88 -18.08 -8.80
C PHE A 370 45.93 -18.36 -10.32
N GLY A 371 45.84 -19.63 -10.73
CA GLY A 371 45.76 -20.03 -12.15
C GLY A 371 44.35 -19.96 -12.74
N THR A 372 43.31 -19.82 -11.90
CA THR A 372 41.91 -19.79 -12.32
C THR A 372 41.45 -18.34 -12.49
N PRO A 373 40.82 -17.97 -13.63
CA PRO A 373 40.21 -16.66 -13.79
C PRO A 373 39.18 -16.39 -12.69
N TRP A 374 39.15 -15.17 -12.14
CA TRP A 374 38.21 -14.82 -11.07
C TRP A 374 36.74 -14.98 -11.50
N GLN A 375 36.45 -14.85 -12.80
CA GLN A 375 35.11 -15.06 -13.37
C GLN A 375 34.60 -16.50 -13.22
N GLU A 376 35.49 -17.47 -13.01
CA GLU A 376 35.14 -18.88 -12.80
C GLU A 376 34.88 -19.20 -11.32
N MET A 377 35.31 -18.34 -10.39
CA MET A 377 35.03 -18.50 -8.95
C MET A 377 33.53 -18.51 -8.70
N PRO A 378 32.99 -19.38 -7.82
CA PRO A 378 31.55 -19.57 -7.58
C PRO A 378 30.91 -18.38 -6.83
N VAL A 379 30.95 -17.21 -7.46
CA VAL A 379 30.35 -15.96 -7.02
C VAL A 379 29.28 -15.58 -8.03
N PHE A 380 28.06 -15.39 -7.55
CA PHE A 380 26.89 -15.09 -8.37
C PHE A 380 26.29 -13.74 -7.99
N GLY A 381 25.87 -12.96 -8.98
CA GLY A 381 25.09 -11.74 -8.78
C GLY A 381 23.60 -12.02 -8.89
N THR A 382 22.86 -11.92 -7.79
CA THR A 382 21.43 -12.31 -7.74
C THR A 382 20.52 -11.14 -7.41
N SER A 383 19.29 -11.17 -7.92
CA SER A 383 18.22 -10.27 -7.44
C SER A 383 17.02 -11.09 -6.98
N ALA A 384 16.97 -11.44 -5.69
CA ALA A 384 15.85 -12.20 -5.14
C ALA A 384 14.54 -11.41 -5.10
N ALA A 385 14.58 -10.07 -5.17
CA ALA A 385 13.40 -9.21 -5.25
C ALA A 385 12.68 -9.34 -6.60
N ARG A 386 13.40 -9.83 -7.62
CA ARG A 386 12.91 -9.95 -8.99
C ARG A 386 12.40 -11.35 -9.28
N PHE A 387 11.19 -11.41 -9.81
CA PHE A 387 10.59 -12.66 -10.24
C PHE A 387 11.36 -13.27 -11.41
N ASP A 388 11.57 -14.59 -11.37
CA ASP A 388 12.25 -15.38 -12.40
C ASP A 388 13.66 -14.83 -12.77
N ASP A 389 14.37 -14.30 -11.77
CA ASP A 389 15.73 -13.79 -11.97
C ASP A 389 16.68 -14.87 -12.50
N ASP A 390 17.40 -14.52 -13.57
CA ASP A 390 18.32 -15.40 -14.27
C ASP A 390 19.63 -15.60 -13.47
N GLY A 391 20.03 -14.62 -12.66
CA GLY A 391 21.12 -14.75 -11.70
C GLY A 391 20.82 -15.77 -10.59
N VAL A 392 19.62 -15.71 -9.99
CA VAL A 392 19.17 -16.71 -9.01
C VAL A 392 19.08 -18.11 -9.64
N THR A 393 18.61 -18.21 -10.88
CA THR A 393 18.51 -19.48 -11.60
C THR A 393 19.89 -20.08 -11.88
N ALA A 394 20.88 -19.26 -12.24
CA ALA A 394 22.26 -19.70 -12.39
C ALA A 394 22.87 -20.21 -11.07
N LEU A 395 22.64 -19.49 -9.97
CA LEU A 395 23.03 -19.92 -8.63
C LEU A 395 22.39 -21.27 -8.26
N TYR A 396 21.09 -21.42 -8.51
CA TYR A 396 20.36 -22.66 -8.27
C TYR A 396 20.97 -23.85 -9.03
N HIS A 397 21.27 -23.70 -10.33
CA HIS A 397 21.86 -24.78 -11.13
C HIS A 397 23.23 -25.21 -10.59
N HIS A 398 24.04 -24.26 -10.12
CA HIS A 398 25.33 -24.55 -9.50
C HIS A 398 25.16 -25.27 -8.16
N LEU A 399 24.29 -24.79 -7.27
CA LEU A 399 23.98 -25.44 -6.00
C LEU A 399 23.42 -26.85 -6.20
N LYS A 400 22.54 -27.04 -7.18
CA LYS A 400 21.98 -28.36 -7.54
C LYS A 400 23.09 -29.36 -7.91
N GLN A 401 24.15 -28.92 -8.59
CA GLN A 401 25.28 -29.78 -8.92
C GLN A 401 26.06 -30.19 -7.67
N LEU A 402 26.39 -29.23 -6.79
CA LEU A 402 27.09 -29.51 -5.53
C LEU A 402 26.27 -30.43 -4.61
N LEU A 403 24.98 -30.14 -4.42
CA LEU A 403 24.10 -30.94 -3.55
C LEU A 403 23.93 -32.38 -4.03
N ARG A 404 24.06 -32.66 -5.34
CA ARG A 404 24.06 -34.02 -5.88
C ARG A 404 25.26 -34.84 -5.42
N GLU A 405 26.41 -34.19 -5.23
CA GLU A 405 27.62 -34.86 -4.71
C GLU A 405 27.40 -35.34 -3.26
N HIS A 406 26.47 -34.72 -2.53
CA HIS A 406 26.09 -35.04 -1.15
C HIS A 406 24.76 -35.83 -1.03
N GLY A 407 24.25 -36.38 -2.14
CA GLY A 407 23.13 -37.32 -2.12
C GLY A 407 21.77 -36.75 -2.50
N LEU A 408 21.69 -35.52 -3.05
CA LEU A 408 20.43 -35.04 -3.65
C LEU A 408 19.99 -35.98 -4.78
N PRO A 409 18.73 -36.48 -4.80
CA PRO A 409 18.26 -37.37 -5.86
C PRO A 409 18.39 -36.77 -7.27
N ALA A 410 18.73 -37.61 -8.24
CA ALA A 410 18.78 -37.19 -9.64
C ALA A 410 17.38 -37.14 -10.27
N PHE A 411 17.05 -36.02 -10.91
CA PHE A 411 15.81 -35.83 -11.67
C PHE A 411 16.06 -35.00 -12.94
N PRO A 412 15.29 -35.22 -14.01
CA PRO A 412 15.29 -34.34 -15.18
C PRO A 412 14.68 -32.99 -14.78
N GLY A 413 15.45 -31.91 -14.93
CA GLY A 413 14.99 -30.56 -14.62
C GLY A 413 14.18 -29.96 -15.78
N VAL A 414 13.16 -29.16 -15.47
CA VAL A 414 12.35 -28.42 -16.45
C VAL A 414 12.77 -26.95 -16.60
N LEU A 415 13.61 -26.43 -15.69
CA LEU A 415 14.09 -25.06 -15.79
C LEU A 415 15.12 -24.92 -16.92
N PRO A 416 15.09 -23.82 -17.69
CA PRO A 416 16.10 -23.56 -18.71
C PRO A 416 17.48 -23.41 -18.06
N VAL A 417 18.50 -23.98 -18.70
CA VAL A 417 19.90 -23.82 -18.28
C VAL A 417 20.36 -22.42 -18.69
N VAL A 418 20.85 -21.66 -17.72
CA VAL A 418 21.34 -20.29 -17.94
C VAL A 418 22.86 -20.29 -17.84
N ALA A 419 23.54 -19.64 -18.79
CA ALA A 419 25.00 -19.54 -18.82
C ALA A 419 25.57 -18.30 -18.09
N THR A 420 24.71 -17.39 -17.65
CA THR A 420 25.12 -16.18 -16.90
C THR A 420 25.55 -16.54 -15.48
N ARG A 421 26.32 -15.65 -14.83
CA ARG A 421 26.55 -15.67 -13.37
C ARG A 421 25.93 -14.49 -12.64
N THR A 422 25.39 -13.54 -13.38
CA THR A 422 24.81 -12.31 -12.84
C THR A 422 23.43 -12.10 -13.42
N SER A 423 22.53 -11.51 -12.64
CA SER A 423 21.26 -10.99 -13.13
C SER A 423 21.50 -10.05 -14.33
N THR A 424 20.90 -10.36 -15.48
CA THR A 424 21.12 -9.59 -16.72
C THR A 424 19.97 -8.66 -17.07
N SER A 425 18.79 -8.90 -16.52
CA SER A 425 17.57 -8.20 -16.91
C SER A 425 17.14 -7.15 -15.89
N LEU A 426 18.10 -6.40 -15.35
CA LEU A 426 17.89 -5.32 -14.38
C LEU A 426 17.21 -4.10 -15.03
N ARG A 427 15.88 -4.14 -15.22
CA ARG A 427 15.10 -2.97 -15.64
C ARG A 427 14.65 -2.18 -14.41
N SER A 428 15.44 -1.19 -14.01
CA SER A 428 15.00 -0.25 -12.97
C SER A 428 13.83 0.59 -13.49
N VAL A 429 12.78 0.75 -12.66
CA VAL A 429 11.63 1.62 -12.93
C VAL A 429 12.08 3.07 -13.14
N LEU A 430 13.15 3.48 -12.46
CA LEU A 430 13.76 4.80 -12.57
C LEU A 430 15.16 4.70 -13.23
N PRO A 431 15.53 5.59 -14.16
CA PRO A 431 16.86 5.62 -14.76
C PRO A 431 17.93 5.89 -13.70
N LYS A 432 19.13 5.30 -13.87
CA LYS A 432 20.29 5.61 -13.03
C LYS A 432 20.58 7.12 -13.03
N GLY A 433 20.83 7.70 -11.86
CA GLY A 433 21.08 9.12 -11.68
C GLY A 433 19.83 9.98 -11.41
N ARG A 434 18.62 9.39 -11.45
CA ARG A 434 17.37 10.07 -11.11
C ARG A 434 16.90 9.80 -9.68
N GLU A 435 17.69 9.14 -8.84
CA GLU A 435 17.28 8.69 -7.50
C GLU A 435 17.00 9.87 -6.54
N ARG A 436 17.52 11.07 -6.82
CA ARG A 436 17.37 12.29 -6.00
C ARG A 436 16.31 13.28 -6.51
N TYR A 437 15.42 12.87 -7.43
CA TYR A 437 14.36 13.72 -8.00
C TYR A 437 13.53 14.50 -6.96
N LEU A 438 13.25 13.92 -5.80
CA LEU A 438 12.52 14.60 -4.72
C LEU A 438 13.29 15.78 -4.12
N ALA A 439 14.62 15.67 -3.98
CA ALA A 439 15.47 16.76 -3.53
C ALA A 439 15.54 17.88 -4.57
N ASP A 440 15.60 17.54 -5.87
CA ASP A 440 15.54 18.53 -6.94
C ASP A 440 14.24 19.34 -6.86
N ILE A 441 13.10 18.67 -6.66
CA ILE A 441 11.79 19.31 -6.51
C ILE A 441 11.76 20.21 -5.28
N ALA A 442 12.27 19.72 -4.14
CA ALA A 442 12.35 20.52 -2.93
C ALA A 442 13.19 21.78 -3.13
N GLN A 443 14.33 21.67 -3.82
CA GLN A 443 15.16 22.81 -4.19
C GLN A 443 14.43 23.77 -5.15
N THR A 444 13.70 23.26 -6.14
CA THR A 444 12.89 24.07 -7.05
C THR A 444 11.86 24.91 -6.31
N VAL A 445 11.09 24.30 -5.39
CA VAL A 445 10.06 25.01 -4.62
C VAL A 445 10.69 26.04 -3.69
N ARG A 446 11.75 25.69 -2.94
CA ARG A 446 12.47 26.66 -2.10
C ARG A 446 13.06 27.81 -2.93
N GLY A 447 13.59 27.52 -4.11
CA GLY A 447 14.09 28.52 -5.07
C GLY A 447 12.99 29.47 -5.57
N TYR A 448 11.78 28.97 -5.80
CA TYR A 448 10.61 29.77 -6.14
C TYR A 448 10.26 30.76 -5.02
N HIS A 449 10.26 30.32 -3.76
CA HIS A 449 10.01 31.19 -2.61
C HIS A 449 11.13 32.20 -2.37
N ALA A 450 12.39 31.81 -2.53
CA ALA A 450 13.53 32.72 -2.41
C ALA A 450 13.46 33.84 -3.46
N THR A 451 13.19 33.49 -4.71
CA THR A 451 12.97 34.46 -5.80
C THR A 451 11.79 35.37 -5.50
N THR A 452 10.70 34.82 -4.96
CA THR A 452 9.52 35.61 -4.59
C THR A 452 9.85 36.62 -3.49
N ALA A 453 10.58 36.21 -2.45
CA ALA A 453 10.99 37.11 -1.37
C ALA A 453 11.91 38.24 -1.86
N GLU A 454 12.87 37.92 -2.74
CA GLU A 454 13.74 38.91 -3.37
C GLU A 454 12.94 39.93 -4.20
N GLN A 455 12.08 39.44 -5.09
CA GLN A 455 11.31 40.30 -5.98
C GLN A 455 10.27 41.16 -5.24
N VAL A 456 9.71 40.66 -4.13
CA VAL A 456 8.84 41.45 -3.24
C VAL A 456 9.57 42.67 -2.67
N GLU A 457 10.83 42.51 -2.24
CA GLU A 457 11.61 43.65 -1.74
C GLU A 457 11.97 44.65 -2.85
N VAL A 458 12.28 44.16 -4.06
CA VAL A 458 12.52 45.02 -5.22
C VAL A 458 11.27 45.84 -5.57
N VAL A 459 10.10 45.19 -5.62
CA VAL A 459 8.82 45.87 -5.92
C VAL A 459 8.47 46.90 -4.86
N ARG A 460 8.58 46.55 -3.57
CA ARG A 460 8.28 47.48 -2.47
C ARG A 460 9.20 48.69 -2.49
N ARG A 461 10.51 48.48 -2.69
CA ARG A 461 11.47 49.59 -2.84
C ARG A 461 11.16 50.46 -4.04
N SER A 462 10.79 49.85 -5.17
CA SER A 462 10.40 50.59 -6.38
C SER A 462 9.14 51.43 -6.13
N GLN A 463 8.15 50.90 -5.40
CA GLN A 463 6.96 51.66 -5.01
C GLN A 463 7.32 52.83 -4.09
N HIS A 464 8.14 52.62 -3.04
CA HIS A 464 8.58 53.68 -2.14
C HIS A 464 9.35 54.79 -2.87
N LEU A 465 10.24 54.42 -3.79
CA LEU A 465 11.01 55.37 -4.61
C LEU A 465 10.11 56.12 -5.58
N ARG A 466 9.13 55.45 -6.23
CA ARG A 466 8.10 56.11 -7.06
C ARG A 466 7.32 57.14 -6.25
N THR A 467 6.78 56.77 -5.09
CA THR A 467 6.04 57.69 -4.21
C THR A 467 6.91 58.86 -3.76
N THR A 468 8.17 58.61 -3.38
CA THR A 468 9.10 59.67 -2.96
C THR A 468 9.42 60.62 -4.11
N ARG A 469 9.71 60.09 -5.30
CA ARG A 469 9.93 60.87 -6.52
C ARG A 469 8.72 61.76 -6.82
N ASP A 470 7.51 61.21 -6.77
CA ASP A 470 6.29 61.95 -7.11
C ASP A 470 6.04 63.10 -6.11
N LEU A 471 6.33 62.88 -4.81
CA LEU A 471 6.26 63.93 -3.80
C LEU A 471 7.31 65.03 -4.00
N LEU A 472 8.55 64.66 -4.35
CA LEU A 472 9.63 65.62 -4.64
C LEU A 472 9.35 66.41 -5.92
N ALA A 473 8.85 65.75 -6.96
CA ALA A 473 8.43 66.38 -8.21
C ALA A 473 7.30 67.39 -7.98
N ALA A 474 6.31 67.05 -7.15
CA ALA A 474 5.23 67.96 -6.78
C ALA A 474 5.70 69.17 -5.96
N ALA A 475 6.87 69.08 -5.32
CA ALA A 475 7.50 70.15 -4.55
C ALA A 475 8.58 70.92 -5.33
N ASP A 476 8.81 70.59 -6.61
CA ASP A 476 9.92 71.11 -7.44
C ASP A 476 11.30 70.95 -6.77
N ASP A 477 11.51 69.87 -6.00
CA ASP A 477 12.75 69.63 -5.26
C ASP A 477 13.84 69.00 -6.17
N PRO A 478 15.06 69.56 -6.25
CA PRO A 478 16.14 69.03 -7.08
C PRO A 478 16.61 67.61 -6.72
N ALA A 479 16.25 67.09 -5.54
CA ALA A 479 16.52 65.71 -5.16
C ALA A 479 15.75 64.69 -6.01
N GLU A 480 14.69 65.09 -6.73
CA GLU A 480 13.88 64.24 -7.61
C GLU A 480 14.73 63.43 -8.58
N ALA A 481 15.67 64.08 -9.29
CA ALA A 481 16.51 63.40 -10.29
C ALA A 481 17.38 62.29 -9.69
N SER A 482 17.83 62.47 -8.44
CA SER A 482 18.61 61.45 -7.73
C SER A 482 17.76 60.24 -7.34
N VAL A 483 16.51 60.49 -6.93
CA VAL A 483 15.53 59.43 -6.61
C VAL A 483 15.09 58.71 -7.88
N ALA A 484 14.89 59.42 -9.00
CA ALA A 484 14.57 58.82 -10.29
C ALA A 484 15.67 57.86 -10.78
N ALA A 485 16.94 58.25 -10.65
CA ALA A 485 18.06 57.37 -10.99
C ALA A 485 18.18 56.15 -10.04
N LEU A 486 17.82 56.30 -8.76
CA LEU A 486 17.73 55.17 -7.82
C LEU A 486 16.59 54.23 -8.17
N LEU A 487 15.43 54.78 -8.58
CA LEU A 487 14.29 54.00 -9.04
C LEU A 487 14.66 53.17 -10.26
N GLU A 488 15.24 53.78 -11.30
CA GLU A 488 15.65 53.08 -12.52
C GLU A 488 16.62 51.92 -12.21
N ARG A 489 17.63 52.15 -11.35
CA ARG A 489 18.54 51.09 -10.90
C ARG A 489 17.84 49.98 -10.13
N THR A 490 16.83 50.32 -9.33
CA THR A 490 16.05 49.33 -8.57
C THR A 490 15.19 48.49 -9.51
N GLU A 491 14.53 49.12 -10.47
CA GLU A 491 13.65 48.45 -11.45
C GLU A 491 14.42 47.57 -12.45
N GLN A 492 15.73 47.78 -12.63
CA GLN A 492 16.60 46.84 -13.36
C GLN A 492 16.68 45.45 -12.70
N GLY A 493 16.48 45.37 -11.38
CA GLY A 493 16.41 44.11 -10.66
C GLY A 493 15.06 43.39 -10.76
N LEU A 494 14.06 44.01 -11.38
CA LEU A 494 12.72 43.45 -11.52
C LEU A 494 12.67 42.45 -12.67
N HIS A 495 12.29 41.21 -12.38
CA HIS A 495 12.13 40.18 -13.39
C HIS A 495 10.98 40.49 -14.35
N GLY A 496 11.09 40.05 -15.60
CA GLY A 496 10.08 40.30 -16.64
C GLY A 496 8.72 39.68 -16.33
N ASP A 497 8.70 38.46 -15.79
CA ASP A 497 7.49 37.75 -15.38
C ASP A 497 6.75 38.48 -14.23
N VAL A 498 7.50 39.06 -13.29
CA VAL A 498 6.96 39.85 -12.18
C VAL A 498 6.30 41.13 -12.68
N ARG A 499 6.95 41.84 -13.62
CA ARG A 499 6.38 43.05 -14.23
C ARG A 499 5.06 42.73 -14.94
N GLU A 500 5.06 41.68 -15.77
CA GLU A 500 3.86 41.23 -16.47
C GLU A 500 2.74 40.84 -15.51
N LEU A 501 3.07 40.17 -14.40
CA LEU A 501 2.08 39.76 -13.39
C LEU A 501 1.41 40.96 -12.71
N LEU A 502 2.17 42.00 -12.35
CA LEU A 502 1.64 43.23 -11.75
C LEU A 502 0.83 44.07 -12.76
N GLU A 503 1.24 44.10 -14.02
CA GLU A 503 0.49 44.77 -15.08
C GLU A 503 -0.85 44.07 -15.35
N ARG A 504 -0.83 42.74 -15.51
CA ARG A 504 -2.03 41.91 -15.72
C ARG A 504 -3.00 41.95 -14.55
N TRP A 505 -2.54 42.19 -13.33
CA TRP A 505 -3.41 42.31 -12.16
C TRP A 505 -4.49 43.39 -12.33
N LYS A 506 -4.16 44.51 -12.99
CA LYS A 506 -5.12 45.60 -13.25
C LYS A 506 -6.31 45.10 -14.08
N ASP A 507 -6.02 44.32 -15.12
CA ASP A 507 -7.05 43.73 -15.98
C ASP A 507 -7.82 42.63 -15.27
N ILE A 508 -7.15 41.80 -14.46
CA ILE A 508 -7.79 40.75 -13.67
C ILE A 508 -8.78 41.39 -12.70
N ARG A 509 -8.36 42.37 -11.90
CA ARG A 509 -9.20 43.09 -10.95
C ARG A 509 -10.44 43.68 -11.63
N ALA A 510 -10.26 44.38 -12.75
CA ALA A 510 -11.37 44.97 -13.49
C ALA A 510 -12.43 43.93 -13.93
N ARG A 511 -12.03 42.68 -14.19
CA ARG A 511 -12.98 41.58 -14.49
C ARG A 511 -13.75 41.10 -13.27
N TYR A 512 -13.22 41.26 -12.06
CA TYR A 512 -13.89 40.90 -10.80
C TYR A 512 -14.72 42.05 -10.20
N ASP A 513 -14.60 43.29 -10.72
CA ASP A 513 -15.41 44.45 -10.31
C ASP A 513 -16.83 44.47 -10.95
N GLY A 514 -17.09 43.64 -11.97
CA GLY A 514 -18.37 43.55 -12.66
C GLY A 514 -19.44 42.73 -11.93
N ASP A 515 -20.61 42.58 -12.56
CA ASP A 515 -21.68 41.69 -12.05
C ASP A 515 -21.47 40.22 -12.46
N GLU A 516 -20.83 39.97 -13.61
CA GLU A 516 -20.57 38.65 -14.15
C GLU A 516 -19.12 38.49 -14.63
N TYR A 517 -18.59 37.28 -14.47
CA TYR A 517 -17.33 36.82 -15.05
C TYR A 517 -17.60 35.91 -16.24
N VAL A 518 -16.98 36.19 -17.38
CA VAL A 518 -17.11 35.42 -18.62
C VAL A 518 -15.82 34.70 -18.94
N TYR A 519 -15.89 33.38 -19.13
CA TYR A 519 -14.76 32.57 -19.57
C TYR A 519 -15.19 31.44 -20.51
N THR A 520 -14.27 30.96 -21.33
CA THR A 520 -14.55 29.92 -22.33
C THR A 520 -14.02 28.57 -21.86
N VAL A 521 -14.87 27.52 -21.91
CA VAL A 521 -14.48 26.13 -21.65
C VAL A 521 -14.83 25.28 -22.85
N ARG A 522 -13.83 24.66 -23.49
CA ARG A 522 -14.00 23.78 -24.67
C ARG A 522 -14.87 24.43 -25.76
N GLY A 523 -14.68 25.73 -25.99
CA GLY A 523 -15.42 26.52 -27.01
C GLY A 523 -16.80 27.02 -26.58
N LYS A 524 -17.25 26.78 -25.34
CA LYS A 524 -18.50 27.32 -24.79
C LYS A 524 -18.22 28.49 -23.85
N GLU A 525 -18.91 29.61 -24.04
CA GLU A 525 -18.90 30.72 -23.08
C GLU A 525 -19.71 30.35 -21.83
N ILE A 526 -19.08 30.51 -20.67
CA ILE A 526 -19.70 30.35 -19.36
C ILE A 526 -19.74 31.74 -18.72
N ARG A 527 -20.95 32.17 -18.33
CA ARG A 527 -21.18 33.40 -17.59
C ARG A 527 -21.49 33.07 -16.15
N THR A 528 -20.80 33.71 -15.23
CA THR A 528 -20.81 33.35 -13.81
C THR A 528 -21.03 34.61 -12.99
N PRO A 529 -22.14 34.74 -12.24
CA PRO A 529 -22.34 35.88 -11.35
C PRO A 529 -21.19 35.99 -10.36
N LEU A 530 -20.72 37.21 -10.10
CA LEU A 530 -19.58 37.49 -9.21
C LEU A 530 -19.99 37.68 -7.74
N THR A 531 -21.26 37.99 -7.49
CA THR A 531 -21.81 38.16 -6.14
C THR A 531 -23.02 37.28 -5.90
N ARG A 532 -23.20 36.80 -4.67
CA ARG A 532 -24.45 36.19 -4.17
C ARG A 532 -25.09 37.13 -3.15
N THR A 533 -26.39 37.35 -3.25
CA THR A 533 -27.12 38.25 -2.34
C THR A 533 -27.73 37.45 -1.21
N THR A 534 -27.34 37.76 0.04
CA THR A 534 -27.90 37.11 1.23
C THR A 534 -29.33 37.56 1.51
N LEU A 535 -30.04 36.86 2.41
CA LEU A 535 -31.38 37.26 2.87
C LEU A 535 -31.42 38.68 3.48
N SER A 536 -30.29 39.15 4.03
CA SER A 536 -30.16 40.52 4.56
C SER A 536 -29.85 41.57 3.49
N GLY A 537 -29.77 41.19 2.20
CA GLY A 537 -29.42 42.08 1.09
C GLY A 537 -27.92 42.35 0.94
N THR A 538 -27.05 41.62 1.67
CA THR A 538 -25.60 41.77 1.52
C THR A 538 -25.14 41.13 0.21
N ARG A 539 -24.43 41.87 -0.64
CA ARG A 539 -23.78 41.33 -1.84
C ARG A 539 -22.44 40.70 -1.46
N LEU A 540 -22.45 39.39 -1.20
CA LEU A 540 -21.23 38.65 -0.86
C LEU A 540 -20.46 38.32 -2.15
N PRO A 541 -19.16 38.69 -2.27
CA PRO A 541 -18.36 38.31 -3.42
C PRO A 541 -18.05 36.81 -3.38
N ARG A 542 -18.19 36.14 -4.52
CA ARG A 542 -17.78 34.74 -4.67
C ARG A 542 -16.28 34.56 -4.55
N VAL A 543 -15.51 35.53 -5.02
CA VAL A 543 -14.05 35.57 -4.85
C VAL A 543 -13.70 36.95 -4.30
N ALA A 544 -13.19 36.99 -3.07
CA ALA A 544 -12.73 38.22 -2.44
C ALA A 544 -11.32 38.57 -2.93
N LEU A 545 -11.09 39.87 -3.20
CA LEU A 545 -9.80 40.38 -3.69
C LEU A 545 -8.93 40.89 -2.52
N PRO A 546 -7.59 40.84 -2.62
CA PRO A 546 -6.69 41.38 -1.60
C PRO A 546 -6.80 42.91 -1.49
N HIS A 547 -6.39 43.45 -0.34
CA HIS A 547 -6.31 44.90 -0.11
C HIS A 547 -5.23 45.57 -0.98
N GLU A 548 -5.48 46.83 -1.36
CA GLU A 548 -4.53 47.66 -2.09
C GLU A 548 -3.63 48.46 -1.14
N GLY A 549 -2.46 48.89 -1.64
CA GLY A 549 -1.60 49.88 -0.97
C GLY A 549 -0.12 49.52 -0.92
N ASP A 550 0.24 48.23 -0.95
CA ASP A 550 1.63 47.76 -1.03
C ASP A 550 1.78 46.79 -2.21
N ASP A 551 2.45 47.24 -3.28
CA ASP A 551 2.72 46.43 -4.49
C ASP A 551 3.54 45.17 -4.14
N GLY A 552 4.37 45.24 -3.09
CA GLY A 552 5.14 44.11 -2.59
C GLY A 552 4.26 43.04 -1.91
N GLN A 553 3.25 43.43 -1.14
CA GLN A 553 2.27 42.47 -0.61
C GLN A 553 1.40 41.88 -1.72
N LEU A 554 1.01 42.71 -2.70
CA LEU A 554 0.29 42.23 -3.87
C LEU A 554 1.12 41.17 -4.62
N LEU A 555 2.41 41.43 -4.89
CA LEU A 555 3.26 40.44 -5.56
C LEU A 555 3.35 39.14 -4.75
N ARG A 556 3.53 39.24 -3.42
CA ARG A 556 3.55 38.06 -2.54
C ARG A 556 2.27 37.24 -2.69
N PHE A 557 1.11 37.89 -2.65
CA PHE A 557 -0.17 37.24 -2.87
C PHE A 557 -0.24 36.57 -4.25
N LEU A 558 0.07 37.29 -5.33
CA LEU A 558 -0.01 36.77 -6.70
C LEU A 558 0.94 35.60 -6.97
N ARG A 559 2.09 35.53 -6.28
CA ARG A 559 3.05 34.42 -6.42
C ARG A 559 2.79 33.27 -5.46
N ASN A 560 2.36 33.51 -4.22
CA ASN A 560 2.19 32.43 -3.24
C ASN A 560 0.79 31.83 -3.29
N GLU A 561 -0.23 32.67 -3.43
CA GLU A 561 -1.63 32.31 -3.20
C GLU A 561 -2.56 33.09 -4.12
N ASN A 562 -2.31 33.08 -5.43
CA ASN A 562 -3.14 33.80 -6.39
C ASN A 562 -4.62 33.38 -6.33
N LEU A 563 -5.50 34.15 -6.99
CA LEU A 563 -6.92 33.83 -7.11
C LEU A 563 -7.14 32.40 -7.66
N PRO A 564 -8.25 31.73 -7.32
CA PRO A 564 -8.59 30.44 -7.90
C PRO A 564 -8.49 30.46 -9.43
N GLY A 565 -7.91 29.39 -10.01
CA GLY A 565 -7.70 29.27 -11.46
C GLY A 565 -6.44 29.96 -12.01
N TYR A 566 -5.63 30.61 -11.18
CA TYR A 566 -4.36 31.22 -11.57
C TYR A 566 -3.18 30.54 -10.86
N PHE A 567 -2.04 30.44 -11.55
CA PHE A 567 -0.81 29.88 -10.97
C PHE A 567 -0.42 30.61 -9.67
N PRO A 568 0.02 29.91 -8.60
CA PRO A 568 0.29 28.46 -8.50
C PRO A 568 -0.93 27.62 -8.06
N PHE A 569 -2.15 28.08 -8.32
CA PHE A 569 -3.42 27.39 -8.08
C PHE A 569 -3.69 27.06 -6.60
N THR A 570 -3.04 27.75 -5.67
CA THR A 570 -3.15 27.53 -4.22
C THR A 570 -4.61 27.57 -3.75
N ALA A 571 -5.43 28.50 -4.23
CA ALA A 571 -6.84 28.60 -3.85
C ALA A 571 -7.82 27.76 -4.70
N GLY A 572 -7.30 26.96 -5.64
CA GLY A 572 -8.10 26.10 -6.51
C GLY A 572 -7.65 26.17 -7.96
N VAL A 573 -7.87 25.07 -8.70
CA VAL A 573 -7.43 24.92 -10.10
C VAL A 573 -8.40 25.51 -11.13
N PHE A 574 -9.59 25.90 -10.70
CA PHE A 574 -10.62 26.53 -11.54
C PHE A 574 -10.96 27.93 -11.01
N PRO A 575 -11.33 28.87 -11.88
CA PRO A 575 -11.71 30.22 -11.47
C PRO A 575 -12.90 30.27 -10.52
N PHE A 576 -13.87 29.36 -10.72
CA PHE A 576 -15.06 29.22 -9.89
C PHE A 576 -15.44 27.74 -9.75
N LYS A 577 -16.13 27.40 -8.66
CA LYS A 577 -16.81 26.13 -8.43
C LYS A 577 -17.91 25.92 -9.47
N ARG A 578 -18.15 24.66 -9.84
CA ARG A 578 -19.20 24.28 -10.79
C ARG A 578 -20.58 24.47 -10.15
N THR A 579 -21.49 25.14 -10.86
CA THR A 579 -22.88 25.35 -10.42
C THR A 579 -23.79 24.14 -10.68
N GLU A 580 -23.50 23.33 -11.70
CA GLU A 580 -24.35 22.20 -12.12
C GLU A 580 -23.87 20.82 -11.63
N GLU A 581 -22.64 20.72 -11.12
CA GLU A 581 -22.05 19.47 -10.62
C GLU A 581 -21.54 19.69 -9.19
N ALA A 582 -22.33 19.30 -8.19
CA ALA A 582 -21.86 19.23 -6.80
C ALA A 582 -20.66 18.27 -6.68
N PRO A 583 -19.72 18.52 -5.75
CA PRO A 583 -18.55 17.66 -5.55
C PRO A 583 -18.91 16.29 -4.95
N ALA A 584 -20.15 16.12 -4.49
CA ALA A 584 -20.66 14.92 -3.86
C ALA A 584 -20.41 13.67 -4.70
N ARG A 585 -19.73 12.70 -4.10
CA ARG A 585 -19.49 11.37 -4.65
C ARG A 585 -19.60 10.36 -3.52
N MET A 586 -20.68 9.59 -3.50
CA MET A 586 -20.92 8.60 -2.45
C MET A 586 -20.34 7.24 -2.84
N PHE A 587 -19.62 6.66 -1.89
CA PHE A 587 -19.10 5.31 -1.95
C PHE A 587 -20.25 4.31 -1.81
N ALA A 588 -20.33 3.32 -2.70
CA ALA A 588 -21.29 2.24 -2.61
C ALA A 588 -20.71 0.94 -3.18
N GLY A 589 -21.05 -0.16 -2.53
CA GLY A 589 -20.67 -1.51 -2.92
C GLY A 589 -21.10 -2.47 -1.84
N GLU A 590 -22.04 -3.36 -2.15
CA GLU A 590 -22.55 -4.34 -1.20
C GLU A 590 -23.22 -5.49 -1.96
N GLY A 591 -22.96 -6.73 -1.54
CA GLY A 591 -23.54 -7.92 -2.15
C GLY A 591 -23.07 -8.15 -3.58
N ASP A 592 -24.01 -8.52 -4.45
CA ASP A 592 -23.75 -8.75 -5.86
C ASP A 592 -23.85 -7.45 -6.70
N ALA A 593 -23.53 -7.58 -7.99
CA ALA A 593 -23.63 -6.47 -8.95
C ALA A 593 -25.04 -5.84 -8.99
N PHE A 594 -26.09 -6.65 -8.82
CA PHE A 594 -27.48 -6.20 -8.91
C PHE A 594 -27.89 -5.34 -7.71
N ARG A 595 -27.53 -5.73 -6.48
CA ARG A 595 -27.83 -4.94 -5.28
C ARG A 595 -27.10 -3.61 -5.30
N THR A 596 -25.83 -3.63 -5.69
CA THR A 596 -25.04 -2.40 -5.81
C THR A 596 -25.58 -1.48 -6.91
N ASN A 597 -26.01 -2.04 -8.05
CA ASN A 597 -26.67 -1.26 -9.10
C ASN A 597 -27.95 -0.56 -8.61
N ARG A 598 -28.82 -1.27 -7.88
CA ARG A 598 -30.02 -0.67 -7.24
C ARG A 598 -29.63 0.48 -6.31
N ARG A 599 -28.56 0.33 -5.54
CA ARG A 599 -28.05 1.39 -4.66
C ARG A 599 -27.54 2.59 -5.45
N PHE A 600 -26.83 2.39 -6.57
CA PHE A 600 -26.42 3.50 -7.43
C PHE A 600 -27.62 4.27 -7.98
N HIS A 601 -28.69 3.59 -8.39
CA HIS A 601 -29.91 4.27 -8.85
C HIS A 601 -30.57 5.06 -7.73
N LEU A 602 -30.61 4.53 -6.50
CA LEU A 602 -31.11 5.26 -5.33
C LEU A 602 -30.29 6.52 -5.04
N LEU A 603 -28.96 6.39 -5.00
CA LEU A 603 -28.06 7.49 -4.63
C LEU A 603 -27.99 8.58 -5.71
N SER A 604 -28.19 8.22 -6.98
CA SER A 604 -28.13 9.17 -8.10
C SER A 604 -29.50 9.76 -8.49
N ALA A 605 -30.59 9.25 -7.90
CA ALA A 605 -31.94 9.70 -8.20
C ALA A 605 -32.13 11.21 -8.00
N GLY A 606 -32.66 11.89 -9.01
CA GLY A 606 -32.97 13.32 -8.96
C GLY A 606 -31.77 14.26 -9.03
N GLN A 607 -30.54 13.73 -9.16
CA GLN A 607 -29.34 14.56 -9.30
C GLN A 607 -29.08 14.92 -10.78
N PRO A 608 -28.63 16.16 -11.08
CA PRO A 608 -28.34 16.58 -12.46
C PRO A 608 -27.11 15.87 -13.07
N ALA A 609 -26.23 15.31 -12.23
CA ALA A 609 -25.04 14.59 -12.63
C ALA A 609 -24.91 13.26 -11.88
N THR A 610 -24.49 12.21 -12.58
CA THR A 610 -24.34 10.86 -12.02
C THR A 610 -22.87 10.60 -11.70
N ARG A 611 -22.51 10.69 -10.41
CA ARG A 611 -21.13 10.47 -9.93
C ARG A 611 -21.05 9.25 -9.04
N LEU A 612 -20.73 8.10 -9.64
CA LEU A 612 -20.70 6.81 -8.95
C LEU A 612 -19.32 6.56 -8.33
N SER A 613 -19.26 5.93 -7.17
CA SER A 613 -18.02 5.44 -6.58
C SER A 613 -18.20 4.02 -6.08
N THR A 614 -17.44 3.09 -6.66
CA THR A 614 -17.57 1.65 -6.45
C THR A 614 -16.57 1.16 -5.42
N ALA A 615 -17.08 0.46 -4.41
CA ALA A 615 -16.32 -0.31 -3.43
C ALA A 615 -16.40 -1.81 -3.76
N PHE A 616 -15.29 -2.49 -3.95
CA PHE A 616 -15.28 -3.94 -4.24
C PHE A 616 -15.13 -4.75 -2.95
N ASP A 617 -15.69 -5.96 -2.94
CA ASP A 617 -15.47 -6.88 -1.82
C ASP A 617 -14.00 -7.30 -1.73
N SER A 618 -13.61 -7.81 -0.57
CA SER A 618 -12.21 -8.22 -0.35
C SER A 618 -11.74 -9.31 -1.32
N VAL A 619 -12.64 -10.18 -1.80
CA VAL A 619 -12.33 -11.22 -2.78
C VAL A 619 -11.88 -10.61 -4.12
N THR A 620 -12.65 -9.65 -4.64
CA THR A 620 -12.33 -8.89 -5.86
C THR A 620 -11.10 -8.00 -5.65
N LEU A 621 -10.95 -7.35 -4.49
CA LEU A 621 -9.78 -6.50 -4.19
C LEU A 621 -8.45 -7.26 -4.29
N TYR A 622 -8.45 -8.55 -3.98
CA TYR A 622 -7.28 -9.44 -4.06
C TYR A 622 -7.22 -10.25 -5.37
N GLY A 623 -8.06 -9.91 -6.35
CA GLY A 623 -8.01 -10.52 -7.68
C GLY A 623 -8.40 -11.99 -7.70
N ARG A 624 -9.21 -12.45 -6.73
CA ARG A 624 -9.65 -13.85 -6.62
C ARG A 624 -11.07 -14.01 -7.15
N ASN A 625 -11.40 -15.26 -7.50
CA ASN A 625 -12.78 -15.65 -7.77
C ASN A 625 -13.50 -15.95 -6.45
N PRO A 626 -14.84 -15.77 -6.38
CA PRO A 626 -15.65 -16.34 -5.31
C PRO A 626 -15.51 -17.87 -5.27
N ASP A 627 -15.47 -18.44 -4.06
CA ASP A 627 -15.27 -19.88 -3.82
C ASP A 627 -16.14 -20.36 -2.66
N ARG A 628 -16.38 -21.68 -2.57
CA ARG A 628 -17.11 -22.34 -1.48
C ARG A 628 -16.29 -22.49 -0.20
N ARG A 629 -14.96 -22.37 -0.27
CA ARG A 629 -14.08 -22.45 0.89
C ARG A 629 -14.51 -21.41 1.94
N PRO A 630 -14.73 -21.78 3.21
CA PRO A 630 -15.38 -20.89 4.19
C PRO A 630 -14.70 -19.52 4.38
N ASP A 631 -13.37 -19.49 4.35
CA ASP A 631 -12.59 -18.26 4.48
C ASP A 631 -12.69 -17.30 3.28
N ILE A 632 -13.16 -17.79 2.12
CA ILE A 632 -13.54 -16.98 0.95
C ILE A 632 -15.04 -16.71 0.96
N TYR A 633 -15.86 -17.75 1.17
CA TYR A 633 -17.32 -17.68 1.09
C TYR A 633 -17.93 -16.66 2.05
N GLY A 634 -17.40 -16.55 3.28
CA GLY A 634 -17.83 -15.53 4.26
C GLY A 634 -17.61 -14.09 3.79
N LYS A 635 -16.69 -13.88 2.84
CA LYS A 635 -16.24 -12.56 2.37
C LYS A 635 -16.86 -12.12 1.04
N ILE A 636 -17.52 -13.03 0.31
CA ILE A 636 -18.19 -12.72 -0.96
C ILE A 636 -19.31 -11.70 -0.73
N GLY A 637 -19.23 -10.54 -1.39
CA GLY A 637 -20.22 -9.47 -1.30
C GLY A 637 -20.29 -8.77 0.07
N THR A 638 -19.32 -9.02 0.95
CA THR A 638 -19.20 -8.37 2.26
C THR A 638 -18.26 -7.17 2.14
N SER A 639 -18.64 -6.03 2.73
CA SER A 639 -17.87 -4.77 2.71
C SER A 639 -17.60 -4.19 1.30
N GLY A 640 -18.31 -4.69 0.28
CA GLY A 640 -18.12 -4.29 -1.11
C GLY A 640 -18.92 -5.15 -2.08
N VAL A 641 -18.91 -4.78 -3.36
CA VAL A 641 -19.54 -5.55 -4.43
C VAL A 641 -18.63 -6.66 -4.94
N SER A 642 -19.17 -7.86 -5.14
CA SER A 642 -18.44 -8.99 -5.73
C SER A 642 -18.48 -8.94 -7.25
N ILE A 643 -17.30 -8.79 -7.88
CA ILE A 643 -17.12 -8.74 -9.35
C ILE A 643 -16.02 -9.71 -9.74
N ALA A 644 -16.38 -10.77 -10.49
CA ALA A 644 -15.44 -11.79 -10.94
C ALA A 644 -15.31 -11.86 -12.46
N THR A 645 -16.30 -11.34 -13.20
CA THR A 645 -16.36 -11.44 -14.67
C THR A 645 -16.77 -10.11 -15.30
N VAL A 646 -16.55 -9.98 -16.62
CA VAL A 646 -17.04 -8.82 -17.38
C VAL A 646 -18.58 -8.72 -17.39
N ASP A 647 -19.27 -9.85 -17.25
CA ASP A 647 -20.74 -9.87 -17.17
C ASP A 647 -21.24 -9.23 -15.87
N ASP A 648 -20.55 -9.46 -14.75
CA ASP A 648 -20.87 -8.78 -13.48
C ASP A 648 -20.63 -7.26 -13.59
N MET A 649 -19.56 -6.86 -14.27
CA MET A 649 -19.25 -5.45 -14.51
C MET A 649 -20.33 -4.74 -15.35
N ARG A 650 -20.90 -5.44 -16.34
CA ARG A 650 -22.02 -4.92 -17.14
C ARG A 650 -23.27 -4.72 -16.28
N GLU A 651 -23.62 -5.71 -15.45
CA GLU A 651 -24.78 -5.62 -14.56
C GLU A 651 -24.62 -4.50 -13.52
N LEU A 652 -23.40 -4.31 -12.99
CA LEU A 652 -23.10 -3.28 -12.01
C LEU A 652 -23.49 -1.88 -12.48
N TYR A 653 -23.28 -1.58 -13.77
CA TYR A 653 -23.56 -0.27 -14.36
C TYR A 653 -24.76 -0.25 -15.32
N ALA A 654 -25.58 -1.30 -15.31
CA ALA A 654 -26.79 -1.36 -16.12
C ALA A 654 -27.70 -0.15 -15.85
N GLY A 655 -28.21 0.45 -16.93
CA GLY A 655 -29.07 1.64 -16.89
C GLY A 655 -28.36 3.00 -16.82
N PHE A 656 -27.04 3.05 -16.63
CA PHE A 656 -26.26 4.29 -16.65
C PHE A 656 -25.57 4.50 -17.98
N ASP A 657 -25.75 5.65 -18.64
CA ASP A 657 -24.97 5.99 -19.85
C ASP A 657 -23.54 6.38 -19.47
N LEU A 658 -22.59 5.46 -19.67
CA LEU A 658 -21.19 5.62 -19.27
C LEU A 658 -20.41 6.59 -20.17
N CYS A 659 -20.95 6.92 -21.35
CA CYS A 659 -20.38 7.92 -22.25
C CYS A 659 -21.09 9.28 -22.14
N ALA A 660 -22.11 9.41 -21.30
CA ALA A 660 -22.78 10.69 -21.09
C ALA A 660 -21.83 11.71 -20.46
N PRO A 661 -21.88 12.97 -20.90
CA PRO A 661 -20.98 14.00 -20.41
C PRO A 661 -21.20 14.32 -18.92
N ASN A 662 -22.32 13.98 -18.31
CA ASN A 662 -22.62 14.20 -16.89
C ASN A 662 -22.52 12.92 -16.03
N THR A 663 -22.07 11.80 -16.61
CA THR A 663 -21.80 10.55 -15.87
C THR A 663 -20.31 10.41 -15.64
N SER A 664 -19.90 10.01 -14.43
CA SER A 664 -18.51 9.60 -14.17
C SER A 664 -18.42 8.53 -13.10
N VAL A 665 -17.64 7.49 -13.37
CA VAL A 665 -17.48 6.32 -12.48
C VAL A 665 -16.09 6.33 -11.85
N SER A 666 -16.03 6.20 -10.53
CA SER A 666 -14.79 5.98 -9.79
C SER A 666 -14.77 4.55 -9.26
N MET A 667 -13.67 3.83 -9.46
CA MET A 667 -13.50 2.44 -9.01
C MET A 667 -12.30 2.34 -8.08
N THR A 668 -12.53 1.95 -6.82
CA THR A 668 -11.49 1.82 -5.80
C THR A 668 -10.91 0.42 -5.82
N ILE A 669 -9.95 0.20 -6.72
CA ILE A 669 -9.27 -1.08 -6.93
C ILE A 669 -7.77 -0.84 -7.14
N ASN A 670 -6.91 -1.73 -6.63
CA ASN A 670 -5.46 -1.58 -6.68
C ASN A 670 -4.77 -2.77 -7.33
N GLY A 671 -4.47 -3.85 -6.60
CA GLY A 671 -3.74 -5.02 -7.12
C GLY A 671 -4.22 -5.50 -8.50
N PRO A 672 -5.50 -5.86 -8.67
CA PRO A 672 -6.07 -6.28 -9.95
C PRO A 672 -6.66 -5.14 -10.79
N ALA A 673 -6.31 -3.87 -10.51
CA ALA A 673 -6.84 -2.72 -11.22
C ALA A 673 -6.75 -2.81 -12.76
N PRO A 674 -5.65 -3.32 -13.37
CA PRO A 674 -5.59 -3.48 -14.82
C PRO A 674 -6.70 -4.39 -15.36
N ALA A 675 -7.02 -5.51 -14.70
CA ALA A 675 -8.07 -6.43 -15.14
C ALA A 675 -9.46 -5.81 -14.98
N ILE A 676 -9.73 -5.18 -13.83
CA ILE A 676 -11.02 -4.51 -13.57
C ILE A 676 -11.24 -3.32 -14.52
N LEU A 677 -10.20 -2.56 -14.83
CA LEU A 677 -10.27 -1.46 -15.80
C LEU A 677 -10.57 -1.99 -17.22
N ALA A 678 -9.95 -3.10 -17.62
CA ALA A 678 -10.24 -3.75 -18.90
C ALA A 678 -11.69 -4.28 -18.96
N MET A 679 -12.22 -4.85 -17.86
CA MET A 679 -13.63 -5.23 -17.75
C MET A 679 -14.54 -4.01 -17.91
N PHE A 680 -14.22 -2.90 -17.23
CA PHE A 680 -14.99 -1.66 -17.32
C PHE A 680 -15.02 -1.10 -18.75
N PHE A 681 -13.86 -1.00 -19.43
CA PHE A 681 -13.86 -0.52 -20.81
C PHE A 681 -14.59 -1.45 -21.78
N ASN A 682 -14.52 -2.77 -21.58
CA ASN A 682 -15.35 -3.70 -22.35
C ASN A 682 -16.84 -3.47 -22.10
N ALA A 683 -17.26 -3.24 -20.85
CA ALA A 683 -18.65 -2.91 -20.54
C ALA A 683 -19.10 -1.58 -21.20
N VAL A 684 -18.24 -0.56 -21.23
CA VAL A 684 -18.49 0.72 -21.90
C VAL A 684 -18.64 0.54 -23.42
N ILE A 685 -17.73 -0.21 -24.05
CA ILE A 685 -17.76 -0.46 -25.49
C ILE A 685 -19.01 -1.26 -25.85
N GLU A 686 -19.30 -2.34 -25.13
CA GLU A 686 -20.46 -3.18 -25.39
C GLU A 686 -21.77 -2.41 -25.23
N GLN A 687 -21.87 -1.52 -24.22
CA GLN A 687 -23.04 -0.65 -24.07
C GLN A 687 -23.30 0.22 -25.31
N GLN A 688 -22.25 0.76 -25.94
CA GLN A 688 -22.44 1.59 -27.14
C GLN A 688 -22.73 0.74 -28.39
N LEU A 689 -22.19 -0.48 -28.47
CA LEU A 689 -22.55 -1.45 -29.51
C LEU A 689 -24.01 -1.90 -29.38
N ASP A 690 -24.47 -2.22 -28.16
CA ASP A 690 -25.86 -2.56 -27.87
C ASP A 690 -26.82 -1.43 -28.24
N ARG A 691 -26.43 -0.17 -27.95
CA ARG A 691 -27.18 1.02 -28.38
C ARG A 691 -27.27 1.13 -29.90
N PHE A 692 -26.18 0.87 -30.61
CA PHE A 692 -26.19 0.85 -32.07
C PHE A 692 -27.11 -0.25 -32.60
N ARG A 693 -27.02 -1.48 -32.07
CA ARG A 693 -27.90 -2.60 -32.43
C ARG A 693 -29.37 -2.27 -32.21
N ALA A 694 -29.69 -1.64 -31.09
CA ALA A 694 -31.05 -1.23 -30.76
C ALA A 694 -31.57 -0.10 -31.67
N ALA A 695 -30.71 0.85 -32.06
CA ALA A 695 -31.09 1.98 -32.92
C ALA A 695 -31.22 1.57 -34.40
N GLU A 696 -30.29 0.74 -34.89
CA GLU A 696 -30.17 0.40 -36.32
C GLU A 696 -30.78 -0.98 -36.67
N GLY A 697 -31.10 -1.81 -35.67
CA GLY A 697 -31.70 -3.14 -35.86
C GLY A 697 -30.76 -4.16 -36.51
N ARG A 698 -29.44 -3.93 -36.49
CA ARG A 698 -28.42 -4.78 -37.11
C ARG A 698 -27.09 -4.73 -36.36
N GLU A 699 -26.21 -5.68 -36.63
CA GLU A 699 -24.81 -5.60 -36.18
C GLU A 699 -24.06 -4.46 -36.89
N PRO A 700 -23.16 -3.75 -36.18
CA PRO A 700 -22.22 -2.84 -36.80
C PRO A 700 -21.21 -3.62 -37.65
N ASN A 701 -20.85 -3.07 -38.81
CA ASN A 701 -19.75 -3.61 -39.60
C ASN A 701 -18.39 -3.30 -38.91
N PRO A 702 -17.26 -3.89 -39.36
CA PRO A 702 -15.97 -3.69 -38.69
C PRO A 702 -15.50 -2.25 -38.57
N VAL A 703 -15.83 -1.38 -39.55
CA VAL A 703 -15.46 0.04 -39.53
C VAL A 703 -16.31 0.78 -38.50
N GLU A 704 -17.63 0.56 -38.51
CA GLU A 704 -18.55 1.16 -37.54
C GLU A 704 -18.21 0.73 -36.11
N ALA A 705 -17.90 -0.55 -35.89
CA ALA A 705 -17.51 -1.05 -34.57
C ALA A 705 -16.21 -0.41 -34.07
N ALA A 706 -15.22 -0.20 -34.96
CA ALA A 706 -13.98 0.48 -34.62
C ALA A 706 -14.22 1.96 -34.25
N GLU A 707 -15.07 2.67 -35.00
CA GLU A 707 -15.45 4.06 -34.71
C GLU A 707 -16.21 4.20 -33.39
N ILE A 708 -17.17 3.30 -33.13
CA ILE A 708 -17.92 3.25 -31.86
C ILE A 708 -16.96 3.05 -30.70
N ARG A 709 -16.03 2.08 -30.81
CA ARG A 709 -15.00 1.81 -29.80
C ARG A 709 -14.13 3.04 -29.54
N ALA A 710 -13.59 3.64 -30.60
CA ALA A 710 -12.73 4.82 -30.47
C ALA A 710 -13.45 6.00 -29.81
N ARG A 711 -14.71 6.24 -30.23
CA ARG A 711 -15.55 7.28 -29.63
C ARG A 711 -15.78 6.99 -28.14
N ALA A 712 -16.23 5.79 -27.80
CA ALA A 712 -16.53 5.40 -26.42
C ALA A 712 -15.32 5.62 -25.49
N LEU A 713 -14.14 5.16 -25.90
CA LEU A 713 -12.88 5.32 -25.15
C LEU A 713 -12.46 6.80 -25.02
N SER A 714 -12.68 7.62 -26.03
CA SER A 714 -12.35 9.06 -25.97
C SER A 714 -13.32 9.87 -25.10
N THR A 715 -14.57 9.41 -24.94
CA THR A 715 -15.63 10.14 -24.23
C THR A 715 -15.85 9.68 -22.79
N VAL A 716 -15.55 8.42 -22.46
CA VAL A 716 -15.78 7.85 -21.13
C VAL A 716 -15.11 8.68 -20.04
N ARG A 717 -15.84 8.98 -18.97
CA ARG A 717 -15.36 9.75 -17.81
C ARG A 717 -15.26 8.85 -16.59
N GLY A 718 -14.12 8.90 -15.91
CA GLY A 718 -13.98 8.13 -14.66
C GLY A 718 -12.59 8.15 -14.07
N THR A 719 -12.41 7.34 -13.03
CA THR A 719 -11.16 7.18 -12.29
C THR A 719 -11.01 5.73 -11.88
N VAL A 720 -9.82 5.17 -12.06
CA VAL A 720 -9.39 3.96 -11.33
C VAL A 720 -8.36 4.37 -10.29
N GLN A 721 -8.40 3.77 -9.10
CA GLN A 721 -7.47 4.15 -8.04
C GLN A 721 -6.04 3.72 -8.35
N ALA A 722 -5.79 2.41 -8.44
CA ALA A 722 -4.60 1.82 -9.04
C ALA A 722 -3.24 2.37 -8.57
N ASP A 723 -3.16 2.91 -7.36
CA ASP A 723 -1.89 3.42 -6.81
C ASP A 723 -1.19 2.29 -6.05
N ILE A 724 -0.22 1.67 -6.70
CA ILE A 724 0.56 0.53 -6.18
C ILE A 724 1.55 0.95 -5.09
N LEU A 725 2.07 2.18 -5.13
CA LEU A 725 3.09 2.64 -4.17
C LEU A 725 2.52 2.75 -2.76
N LYS A 726 1.28 3.22 -2.61
CA LYS A 726 0.61 3.23 -1.30
C LYS A 726 0.27 1.83 -0.78
N GLU A 727 0.22 0.81 -1.64
CA GLU A 727 -0.13 -0.56 -1.22
C GLU A 727 0.97 -1.16 -0.36
N ASP A 728 2.23 -1.00 -0.74
CA ASP A 728 3.36 -1.44 0.09
C ASP A 728 3.56 -0.52 1.30
N GLN A 729 3.18 0.75 1.21
CA GLN A 729 3.38 1.72 2.30
C GLN A 729 2.32 1.63 3.41
N GLY A 730 1.03 1.43 3.08
CA GLY A 730 -0.04 1.56 4.07
C GLY A 730 -1.30 0.70 3.88
N GLN A 731 -1.74 0.37 2.66
CA GLN A 731 -3.02 -0.36 2.46
C GLN A 731 -2.89 -1.88 2.40
N ASN A 732 -1.73 -2.40 1.98
CA ASN A 732 -1.42 -3.82 1.96
C ASN A 732 -2.30 -4.70 1.02
N THR A 733 -2.85 -4.16 -0.07
CA THR A 733 -3.62 -4.95 -1.09
C THR A 733 -2.83 -5.23 -2.37
N CYS A 734 -1.49 -5.17 -2.30
CA CYS A 734 -0.64 -5.54 -3.41
C CYS A 734 -0.59 -7.07 -3.56
N ILE A 735 -0.97 -7.58 -4.74
CA ILE A 735 -0.96 -9.04 -5.02
C ILE A 735 0.21 -9.46 -5.93
N PHE A 736 0.75 -8.52 -6.71
CA PHE A 736 1.89 -8.76 -7.61
C PHE A 736 3.18 -8.15 -7.05
N SER A 737 4.34 -8.52 -7.60
CA SER A 737 5.58 -7.80 -7.31
C SER A 737 5.43 -6.30 -7.66
N THR A 738 6.00 -5.42 -6.83
CA THR A 738 5.89 -3.96 -7.01
C THR A 738 6.39 -3.51 -8.38
N GLU A 739 7.48 -4.12 -8.87
CA GLU A 739 8.04 -3.85 -10.21
C GLU A 739 7.04 -4.20 -11.32
N PHE A 740 6.44 -5.41 -11.27
CA PHE A 740 5.46 -5.84 -12.25
C PHE A 740 4.20 -4.96 -12.23
N ALA A 741 3.73 -4.62 -11.03
CA ALA A 741 2.55 -3.77 -10.87
C ALA A 741 2.79 -2.35 -11.42
N LEU A 742 3.96 -1.74 -11.16
CA LEU A 742 4.34 -0.45 -11.75
C LEU A 742 4.48 -0.50 -13.27
N ARG A 743 5.00 -1.61 -13.81
CA ARG A 743 5.01 -1.85 -15.26
C ARG A 743 3.59 -1.88 -15.83
N CYS A 744 2.67 -2.62 -15.21
CA CYS A 744 1.27 -2.68 -15.64
C CYS A 744 0.61 -1.29 -15.62
N MET A 745 0.91 -0.45 -14.62
CA MET A 745 0.43 0.94 -14.59
C MET A 745 0.96 1.78 -15.74
N ALA A 746 2.24 1.62 -16.07
CA ALA A 746 2.83 2.28 -17.23
C ALA A 746 2.26 1.73 -18.56
N ASP A 747 1.94 0.43 -18.66
CA ASP A 747 1.27 -0.17 -19.82
C ASP A 747 -0.13 0.44 -20.03
N ILE A 748 -0.89 0.64 -18.95
CA ILE A 748 -2.20 1.32 -18.99
C ILE A 748 -2.04 2.73 -19.53
N GLN A 749 -1.11 3.51 -18.99
CA GLN A 749 -0.94 4.92 -19.39
C GLN A 749 -0.48 5.05 -20.86
N GLU A 750 0.43 4.19 -21.30
CA GLU A 750 0.87 4.11 -22.70
C GLU A 750 -0.31 3.81 -23.63
N TRP A 751 -1.16 2.85 -23.24
CA TRP A 751 -2.35 2.48 -24.00
C TRP A 751 -3.38 3.62 -24.01
N PHE A 752 -3.56 4.35 -22.91
CA PHE A 752 -4.43 5.53 -22.83
C PHE A 752 -4.02 6.60 -23.85
N ILE A 753 -2.72 6.87 -23.95
CA ILE A 753 -2.18 7.83 -24.93
C ILE A 753 -2.45 7.34 -26.35
N ALA A 754 -2.12 6.07 -26.64
CA ALA A 754 -2.35 5.48 -27.96
C ALA A 754 -3.83 5.50 -28.38
N GLN A 755 -4.75 5.23 -27.45
CA GLN A 755 -6.20 5.19 -27.70
C GLN A 755 -6.92 6.52 -27.44
N GLN A 756 -6.19 7.59 -27.11
CA GLN A 756 -6.75 8.93 -26.85
C GLN A 756 -7.79 8.97 -25.70
N VAL A 757 -7.56 8.18 -24.64
CA VAL A 757 -8.38 8.19 -23.42
C VAL A 757 -8.01 9.40 -22.56
N ARG A 758 -8.69 10.53 -22.80
CA ARG A 758 -8.36 11.85 -22.21
C ARG A 758 -9.25 12.27 -21.03
N ASN A 759 -10.33 11.53 -20.79
CA ASN A 759 -11.35 11.88 -19.80
C ASN A 759 -11.41 10.89 -18.62
N PHE A 760 -10.52 9.90 -18.60
CA PHE A 760 -10.39 8.90 -17.55
C PHE A 760 -9.03 9.05 -16.85
N TYR A 761 -9.04 9.07 -15.52
CA TYR A 761 -7.81 9.10 -14.72
C TYR A 761 -7.28 7.68 -14.55
N SER A 762 -6.06 7.43 -15.04
CA SER A 762 -5.41 6.10 -15.02
C SER A 762 -4.89 5.71 -13.64
N VAL A 763 -4.66 6.70 -12.76
CA VAL A 763 -4.24 6.51 -11.38
C VAL A 763 -4.79 7.63 -10.51
N SER A 764 -5.23 7.28 -9.30
CA SER A 764 -5.59 8.18 -8.22
C SER A 764 -4.60 8.01 -7.07
N ILE A 765 -3.54 8.81 -7.10
CA ILE A 765 -2.42 8.78 -6.15
C ILE A 765 -2.95 9.12 -4.75
N SER A 766 -2.86 8.19 -3.82
CA SER A 766 -3.70 8.22 -2.60
C SER A 766 -2.90 8.24 -1.31
N GLY A 767 -3.20 9.23 -0.48
CA GLY A 767 -2.77 9.35 0.91
C GLY A 767 -3.80 8.89 1.93
N TYR A 768 -5.08 8.72 1.53
CA TYR A 768 -6.15 8.33 2.44
C TYR A 768 -5.76 7.12 3.29
N HIS A 769 -5.39 6.02 2.64
CA HIS A 769 -5.04 4.76 3.31
C HIS A 769 -3.75 4.86 4.15
N ILE A 770 -2.80 5.70 3.74
CA ILE A 770 -1.58 5.99 4.51
C ILE A 770 -1.95 6.67 5.85
N ALA A 771 -2.91 7.62 5.82
CA ALA A 771 -3.40 8.28 7.02
C ALA A 771 -4.23 7.34 7.91
N GLU A 772 -5.15 6.57 7.32
CA GLU A 772 -5.97 5.60 8.05
C GLU A 772 -5.12 4.52 8.73
N ALA A 773 -3.97 4.15 8.16
CA ALA A 773 -3.03 3.21 8.77
C ALA A 773 -2.28 3.77 10.00
N GLY A 774 -2.15 5.09 10.12
CA GLY A 774 -1.18 5.62 11.07
C GLY A 774 -0.78 7.07 10.91
N ALA A 775 -0.64 7.50 9.65
CA ALA A 775 0.14 8.68 9.35
C ALA A 775 -0.54 9.98 9.79
N ASN A 776 0.25 10.90 10.32
CA ASN A 776 -0.18 12.28 10.53
C ASN A 776 -0.36 13.00 9.16
N PRO A 777 -1.04 14.16 9.12
CA PRO A 777 -1.29 14.90 7.88
C PRO A 777 -0.04 15.25 7.06
N ILE A 778 1.09 15.54 7.71
CA ILE A 778 2.35 15.89 7.03
C ILE A 778 2.92 14.66 6.30
N SER A 779 3.03 13.53 7.00
CA SER A 779 3.54 12.28 6.43
C SER A 779 2.62 11.77 5.32
N GLN A 780 1.29 11.86 5.50
CA GLN A 780 0.33 11.58 4.45
C GLN A 780 0.62 12.42 3.20
N LEU A 781 0.67 13.75 3.34
CA LEU A 781 0.83 14.65 2.21
C LEU A 781 2.16 14.42 1.48
N ALA A 782 3.26 14.30 2.24
CA ALA A 782 4.58 14.09 1.70
C ALA A 782 4.69 12.76 0.95
N PHE A 783 4.25 11.65 1.54
CA PHE A 783 4.34 10.34 0.87
C PHE A 783 3.46 10.29 -0.38
N THR A 784 2.28 10.91 -0.34
CA THR A 784 1.37 10.95 -1.50
C THR A 784 1.96 11.75 -2.66
N LEU A 785 2.48 12.94 -2.41
CA LEU A 785 3.11 13.75 -3.46
C LEU A 785 4.38 13.07 -3.99
N ALA A 786 5.18 12.47 -3.10
CA ALA A 786 6.37 11.72 -3.50
C ALA A 786 6.02 10.52 -4.39
N ASN A 787 4.96 9.77 -4.06
CA ASN A 787 4.43 8.70 -4.91
C ASN A 787 3.99 9.25 -6.28
N GLY A 788 3.30 10.39 -6.30
CA GLY A 788 2.89 11.06 -7.54
C GLY A 788 4.07 11.42 -8.44
N PHE A 789 5.11 12.03 -7.88
CA PHE A 789 6.34 12.34 -8.62
C PHE A 789 7.10 11.07 -9.05
N THR A 790 6.97 9.95 -8.33
CA THR A 790 7.55 8.67 -8.73
C THR A 790 6.88 8.13 -10.00
N TYR A 791 5.55 8.22 -10.12
CA TYR A 791 4.85 7.90 -11.37
C TYR A 791 5.27 8.82 -12.52
N VAL A 792 5.44 10.12 -12.24
CA VAL A 792 5.94 11.08 -13.25
C VAL A 792 7.30 10.64 -13.79
N GLU A 793 8.26 10.35 -12.91
CA GLU A 793 9.59 9.90 -13.33
C GLU A 793 9.54 8.54 -14.05
N ALA A 794 8.69 7.60 -13.60
CA ALA A 794 8.52 6.30 -14.24
C ALA A 794 7.94 6.40 -15.66
N TYR A 795 6.96 7.28 -15.89
CA TYR A 795 6.36 7.48 -17.21
C TYR A 795 7.28 8.26 -18.16
N LEU A 796 8.05 9.23 -17.64
CA LEU A 796 9.11 9.91 -18.39
C LEU A 796 10.22 8.93 -18.81
N ALA A 797 10.62 8.02 -17.91
CA ALA A 797 11.61 6.99 -18.20
C ALA A 797 11.17 6.02 -19.32
N ARG A 798 9.85 5.86 -19.49
CA ARG A 798 9.24 5.10 -20.58
C ARG A 798 9.09 5.89 -21.89
N GLY A 799 9.48 7.16 -21.90
CA GLY A 799 9.46 8.01 -23.09
C GLY A 799 8.12 8.70 -23.36
N MET A 800 7.22 8.78 -22.38
CA MET A 800 5.97 9.54 -22.51
C MET A 800 6.22 11.02 -22.27
N ALA A 801 5.58 11.91 -23.03
CA ALA A 801 5.66 13.35 -22.79
C ALA A 801 4.84 13.75 -21.55
N ILE A 802 5.35 14.70 -20.75
CA ILE A 802 4.73 15.11 -19.49
C ILE A 802 3.26 15.56 -19.64
N ASP A 803 2.97 16.30 -20.71
CA ASP A 803 1.63 16.83 -20.98
C ASP A 803 0.62 15.77 -21.45
N ASP A 804 1.09 14.59 -21.86
CA ASP A 804 0.22 13.51 -22.34
C ASP A 804 -0.38 12.69 -21.19
N PHE A 805 0.27 12.66 -20.02
CA PHE A 805 -0.17 11.87 -18.87
C PHE A 805 -0.45 12.68 -17.61
N ALA A 806 0.27 13.78 -17.33
CA ALA A 806 0.08 14.53 -16.08
C ALA A 806 -1.35 15.04 -15.88
N PRO A 807 -2.10 15.48 -16.92
CA PRO A 807 -3.51 15.85 -16.77
C PRO A 807 -4.46 14.70 -16.37
N ASN A 808 -4.02 13.45 -16.55
CA ASN A 808 -4.72 12.20 -16.22
C ASN A 808 -4.32 11.65 -14.84
N LEU A 809 -3.49 12.35 -14.08
CA LEU A 809 -3.22 12.04 -12.68
C LEU A 809 -4.29 12.69 -11.79
N SER A 810 -4.87 11.89 -10.89
CA SER A 810 -5.75 12.35 -9.82
C SER A 810 -5.09 12.09 -8.47
N PHE A 811 -5.48 12.85 -7.45
CA PHE A 811 -5.01 12.67 -6.08
C PHE A 811 -6.16 12.35 -5.13
N PHE A 812 -5.86 11.71 -3.99
CA PHE A 812 -6.86 11.35 -3.00
C PHE A 812 -6.32 11.44 -1.57
N PHE A 813 -6.87 12.35 -0.76
CA PHE A 813 -6.45 12.60 0.62
C PHE A 813 -7.55 12.24 1.65
N SER A 814 -7.13 11.94 2.88
CA SER A 814 -7.97 11.93 4.08
C SER A 814 -7.99 13.31 4.73
N ASN A 815 -9.13 13.70 5.31
CA ASN A 815 -9.26 14.86 6.19
C ASN A 815 -9.63 14.41 7.62
N GLY A 816 -8.73 14.66 8.58
CA GLY A 816 -8.94 14.39 10.00
C GLY A 816 -9.15 15.66 10.84
N MET A 817 -8.80 15.58 12.12
CA MET A 817 -9.07 16.65 13.11
C MET A 817 -7.87 17.56 13.41
N ASP A 818 -6.65 17.16 13.03
CA ASP A 818 -5.43 17.97 13.19
C ASP A 818 -5.48 19.26 12.35
N ALA A 819 -4.78 20.31 12.80
CA ALA A 819 -4.87 21.64 12.21
C ALA A 819 -4.43 21.66 10.74
N GLU A 820 -3.41 20.88 10.38
CA GLU A 820 -2.79 20.81 9.06
C GLU A 820 -3.77 20.34 7.97
N TYR A 821 -4.84 19.63 8.32
CA TYR A 821 -5.90 19.26 7.38
C TYR A 821 -6.64 20.47 6.77
N THR A 822 -6.54 21.64 7.42
CA THR A 822 -7.06 22.91 6.88
C THR A 822 -6.34 23.34 5.61
N VAL A 823 -5.08 22.93 5.41
CA VAL A 823 -4.21 23.43 4.34
C VAL A 823 -3.62 22.35 3.43
N ILE A 824 -3.97 21.09 3.64
CA ILE A 824 -3.35 19.96 2.93
C ILE A 824 -3.51 20.06 1.40
N GLY A 825 -4.69 20.47 0.91
CA GLY A 825 -4.99 20.56 -0.51
C GLY A 825 -4.30 21.75 -1.18
N ARG A 826 -4.30 22.93 -0.55
CA ARG A 826 -3.59 24.12 -1.05
C ARG A 826 -2.07 23.93 -1.11
N VAL A 827 -1.47 23.28 -0.10
CA VAL A 827 -0.04 22.95 -0.12
C VAL A 827 0.25 21.96 -1.26
N ALA A 828 -0.58 20.91 -1.41
CA ALA A 828 -0.45 19.95 -2.51
C ALA A 828 -0.46 20.64 -3.89
N ARG A 829 -1.41 21.55 -4.11
CA ARG A 829 -1.54 22.30 -5.37
C ARG A 829 -0.31 23.17 -5.64
N ARG A 830 0.19 23.90 -4.63
CA ARG A 830 1.33 24.82 -4.80
C ARG A 830 2.62 24.06 -5.12
N ILE A 831 2.96 23.03 -4.35
CA ILE A 831 4.13 22.17 -4.61
C ILE A 831 4.06 21.58 -6.02
N TRP A 832 2.92 20.99 -6.39
CA TRP A 832 2.74 20.36 -7.69
C TRP A 832 2.85 21.35 -8.84
N ALA A 833 2.17 22.50 -8.75
CA ALA A 833 2.18 23.50 -9.81
C ALA A 833 3.58 24.05 -10.07
N VAL A 834 4.30 24.40 -9.00
CA VAL A 834 5.68 24.92 -9.09
C VAL A 834 6.61 23.86 -9.66
N ALA A 835 6.55 22.62 -9.17
CA ALA A 835 7.37 21.53 -9.69
C ALA A 835 7.08 21.24 -11.17
N MET A 836 5.81 21.10 -11.55
CA MET A 836 5.41 20.83 -12.94
C MET A 836 5.90 21.90 -13.91
N ARG A 837 5.80 23.17 -13.53
CA ARG A 837 6.25 24.28 -14.37
C ARG A 837 7.77 24.39 -14.41
N ASP A 838 8.41 24.47 -13.25
CA ASP A 838 9.82 24.89 -13.15
C ASP A 838 10.80 23.73 -13.25
N ARG A 839 10.40 22.52 -12.81
CA ARG A 839 11.25 21.32 -12.87
C ARG A 839 11.00 20.43 -14.08
N TYR A 840 9.73 20.33 -14.51
CA TYR A 840 9.34 19.46 -15.62
C TYR A 840 8.97 20.20 -16.91
N GLY A 841 8.85 21.53 -16.88
CA GLY A 841 8.53 22.33 -18.09
C GLY A 841 7.13 22.04 -18.65
N ALA A 842 6.20 21.56 -17.82
CA ALA A 842 4.89 21.12 -18.24
C ALA A 842 3.93 22.29 -18.51
N GLY A 843 2.97 22.09 -19.41
CA GLY A 843 1.91 23.05 -19.70
C GLY A 843 0.94 23.27 -18.54
N GLU A 844 0.12 24.32 -18.64
CA GLU A 844 -0.79 24.75 -17.56
C GLU A 844 -1.75 23.64 -17.09
N ARG A 845 -2.20 22.77 -17.99
CA ARG A 845 -3.11 21.66 -17.62
C ARG A 845 -2.45 20.62 -16.73
N ALA A 846 -1.15 20.35 -16.92
CA ALA A 846 -0.38 19.42 -16.11
C ALA A 846 -0.07 19.99 -14.70
N GLN A 847 0.00 21.32 -14.58
CA GLN A 847 0.22 22.02 -13.31
C GLN A 847 -0.99 21.99 -12.37
N LYS A 848 -2.18 21.64 -12.87
CA LYS A 848 -3.44 21.65 -12.11
C LYS A 848 -3.66 20.34 -11.37
N LEU A 849 -3.16 20.24 -10.14
CA LEU A 849 -3.45 19.11 -9.25
C LEU A 849 -4.92 19.08 -8.86
N LYS A 850 -5.61 18.01 -9.26
CA LYS A 850 -7.00 17.76 -8.87
C LYS A 850 -7.04 16.64 -7.86
N TYR A 851 -7.88 16.78 -6.84
CA TYR A 851 -7.93 15.80 -5.77
C TYR A 851 -9.35 15.55 -5.25
N HIS A 852 -9.54 14.32 -4.81
CA HIS A 852 -10.64 13.89 -3.97
C HIS A 852 -10.23 13.98 -2.50
N VAL A 853 -11.18 14.30 -1.62
CA VAL A 853 -11.03 14.18 -0.17
C VAL A 853 -12.11 13.25 0.36
N GLN A 854 -11.73 12.41 1.31
CA GLN A 854 -12.64 11.65 2.15
C GLN A 854 -12.41 12.03 3.62
N THR A 855 -13.48 12.19 4.38
CA THR A 855 -13.40 12.37 5.84
C THR A 855 -12.74 11.15 6.50
N SER A 856 -11.98 11.32 7.59
CA SER A 856 -11.20 10.23 8.17
C SER A 856 -12.08 9.19 8.86
N GLY A 857 -11.99 7.92 8.44
CA GLY A 857 -12.67 6.80 9.08
C GLY A 857 -12.14 6.52 10.50
N ARG A 858 -10.83 6.66 10.70
CA ARG A 858 -10.13 6.46 11.98
C ARG A 858 -10.56 7.46 13.06
N SER A 859 -11.02 8.64 12.65
CA SER A 859 -11.56 9.64 13.57
C SER A 859 -12.96 9.28 14.10
N LEU A 860 -13.62 8.28 13.51
CA LEU A 860 -14.96 7.85 13.88
C LEU A 860 -14.87 6.64 14.83
N HIS A 861 -15.79 6.58 15.79
CA HIS A 861 -15.72 5.63 16.89
C HIS A 861 -17.02 4.85 17.05
N ALA A 862 -16.89 3.61 17.52
CA ALA A 862 -18.04 2.74 17.78
C ALA A 862 -18.80 3.16 19.05
N GLN A 863 -18.12 3.83 19.98
CA GLN A 863 -18.75 4.47 21.13
C GLN A 863 -19.35 5.82 20.70
N GLU A 864 -20.56 6.13 21.20
CA GLU A 864 -21.24 7.42 20.96
C GLU A 864 -21.25 7.79 19.47
N MET A 865 -21.71 6.87 18.61
CA MET A 865 -21.62 7.00 17.15
C MET A 865 -22.27 8.28 16.62
N ASP A 866 -23.28 8.84 17.29
CA ASP A 866 -23.89 10.11 16.87
C ASP A 866 -22.90 11.28 16.89
N PHE A 867 -21.84 11.23 17.69
CA PHE A 867 -20.79 12.25 17.68
C PHE A 867 -19.94 12.22 16.40
N ASN A 868 -20.00 11.15 15.63
CA ASN A 868 -19.27 11.02 14.37
C ASN A 868 -19.77 12.01 13.31
N ASP A 869 -21.08 12.32 13.25
CA ASP A 869 -21.60 13.34 12.32
C ASP A 869 -21.00 14.74 12.59
N ILE A 870 -20.70 15.05 13.85
CA ILE A 870 -20.06 16.32 14.24
C ILE A 870 -18.63 16.37 13.66
N ARG A 871 -17.86 15.29 13.83
CA ARG A 871 -16.49 15.19 13.31
C ARG A 871 -16.48 15.28 11.78
N THR A 872 -17.34 14.49 11.12
CA THR A 872 -17.49 14.48 9.66
C THR A 872 -17.88 15.85 9.12
N THR A 873 -18.75 16.60 9.81
CA THR A 873 -19.14 17.96 9.42
C THR A 873 -17.96 18.92 9.39
N LEU A 874 -17.11 18.91 10.43
CA LEU A 874 -15.93 19.77 10.52
C LEU A 874 -14.89 19.44 9.43
N GLN A 875 -14.67 18.14 9.18
CA GLN A 875 -13.76 17.65 8.15
C GLN A 875 -14.22 18.02 6.74
N ALA A 876 -15.53 17.88 6.47
CA ALA A 876 -16.17 18.29 5.23
C ALA A 876 -16.06 19.80 4.99
N LEU A 877 -16.27 20.60 6.03
CA LEU A 877 -16.13 22.06 5.96
C LEU A 877 -14.71 22.47 5.55
N CYS A 878 -13.68 21.86 6.14
CA CYS A 878 -12.28 22.09 5.76
C CYS A 878 -12.04 21.77 4.28
N ALA A 879 -12.55 20.63 3.80
CA ALA A 879 -12.39 20.22 2.41
C ALA A 879 -13.07 21.19 1.41
N ILE A 880 -14.27 21.69 1.74
CA ILE A 880 -15.04 22.62 0.89
C ILE A 880 -14.40 24.01 0.88
N TYR A 881 -13.90 24.49 2.03
CA TYR A 881 -13.18 25.75 2.14
C TYR A 881 -11.85 25.73 1.39
N ASP A 882 -11.12 24.61 1.42
CA ASP A 882 -9.88 24.43 0.66
C ASP A 882 -10.11 24.04 -0.81
N ASN A 883 -11.35 24.18 -1.29
CA ASN A 883 -11.75 24.05 -2.69
C ASN A 883 -11.44 22.67 -3.31
N ALA A 884 -11.73 21.59 -2.56
CA ALA A 884 -11.60 20.21 -3.05
C ALA A 884 -12.45 19.94 -4.31
N ASN A 885 -11.95 19.11 -5.23
CA ASN A 885 -12.65 18.83 -6.50
C ASN A 885 -13.75 17.76 -6.39
N SER A 886 -13.68 16.93 -5.36
CA SER A 886 -14.68 15.90 -5.05
C SER A 886 -14.60 15.56 -3.57
N LEU A 887 -15.73 15.32 -2.91
CA LEU A 887 -15.80 15.03 -1.48
C LEU A 887 -16.63 13.78 -1.19
N HIS A 888 -16.10 12.92 -0.32
CA HIS A 888 -16.83 11.85 0.34
C HIS A 888 -16.94 12.14 1.84
N THR A 889 -18.14 11.94 2.37
CA THR A 889 -18.47 12.07 3.79
C THR A 889 -18.85 10.70 4.30
N ASN A 890 -18.13 10.22 5.31
CA ASN A 890 -18.39 8.94 5.95
C ASN A 890 -19.70 9.00 6.75
N ALA A 891 -20.30 7.84 6.98
CA ALA A 891 -21.50 7.75 7.79
C ALA A 891 -21.18 7.70 9.29
N TYR A 892 -22.17 8.01 10.13
CA TYR A 892 -21.97 8.01 11.58
C TYR A 892 -21.67 6.60 12.15
N ASP A 893 -22.10 5.54 11.46
CA ASP A 893 -21.95 4.12 11.80
C ASP A 893 -20.73 3.44 11.16
N GLU A 894 -19.83 4.21 10.54
CA GLU A 894 -18.61 3.75 9.83
C GLU A 894 -17.76 2.76 10.65
N ALA A 895 -17.67 2.97 11.97
CA ALA A 895 -16.84 2.15 12.85
C ALA A 895 -17.38 0.72 13.07
N VAL A 896 -18.60 0.42 12.60
CA VAL A 896 -19.28 -0.87 12.84
C VAL A 896 -19.70 -1.55 11.53
N THR A 897 -20.33 -0.84 10.60
CA THR A 897 -20.92 -1.45 9.40
C THR A 897 -20.82 -0.54 8.17
N THR A 898 -20.98 -1.13 6.99
CA THR A 898 -21.21 -0.37 5.76
C THR A 898 -22.51 0.44 5.85
N PRO A 899 -22.58 1.67 5.31
CA PRO A 899 -23.71 2.57 5.55
C PRO A 899 -25.09 2.04 5.11
N THR A 900 -26.04 2.06 6.05
CA THR A 900 -27.46 1.81 5.75
C THR A 900 -28.05 2.88 4.82
N ALA A 901 -29.27 2.66 4.32
CA ALA A 901 -29.98 3.68 3.55
C ALA A 901 -30.27 4.96 4.35
N GLN A 902 -30.42 4.87 5.67
CA GLN A 902 -30.60 6.04 6.54
C GLN A 902 -29.26 6.73 6.82
N SER A 903 -28.22 5.98 7.13
CA SER A 903 -26.90 6.50 7.50
C SER A 903 -26.25 7.26 6.32
N VAL A 904 -26.38 6.73 5.10
CA VAL A 904 -25.88 7.42 3.90
C VAL A 904 -26.61 8.74 3.62
N ARG A 905 -27.89 8.85 4.01
CA ARG A 905 -28.64 10.13 3.89
C ARG A 905 -28.12 11.19 4.85
N ARG A 906 -27.76 10.82 6.08
CA ARG A 906 -27.12 11.75 7.06
C ARG A 906 -25.79 12.24 6.50
N ALA A 907 -24.95 11.32 6.03
CA ALA A 907 -23.67 11.65 5.44
C ALA A 907 -23.80 12.59 4.23
N LEU A 908 -24.72 12.31 3.30
CA LEU A 908 -24.97 13.18 2.13
C LEU A 908 -25.53 14.55 2.55
N ALA A 909 -26.40 14.59 3.56
CA ALA A 909 -26.98 15.83 4.06
C ALA A 909 -25.91 16.80 4.59
N ILE A 910 -24.81 16.31 5.16
CA ILE A 910 -23.69 17.17 5.59
C ILE A 910 -23.18 18.01 4.42
N GLN A 911 -22.91 17.39 3.26
CA GLN A 911 -22.44 18.13 2.08
C GLN A 911 -23.51 19.09 1.56
N MET A 912 -24.77 18.63 1.50
CA MET A 912 -25.89 19.45 1.02
C MET A 912 -26.12 20.69 1.90
N ILE A 913 -26.03 20.56 3.22
CA ILE A 913 -26.18 21.67 4.17
C ILE A 913 -25.03 22.66 4.00
N ILE A 914 -23.79 22.19 3.87
CA ILE A 914 -22.64 23.10 3.65
C ILE A 914 -22.76 23.82 2.30
N ASP A 915 -23.14 23.12 1.23
CA ASP A 915 -23.22 23.71 -0.10
C ASP A 915 -24.44 24.64 -0.30
N ALA A 916 -25.57 24.37 0.38
CA ALA A 916 -26.83 25.07 0.13
C ALA A 916 -27.30 26.00 1.26
N GLU A 917 -26.95 25.73 2.53
CA GLU A 917 -27.44 26.49 3.69
C GLU A 917 -26.33 27.32 4.37
N TRP A 918 -25.10 26.82 4.39
CA TRP A 918 -23.99 27.48 5.07
C TRP A 918 -23.52 28.74 4.32
N GLY A 919 -23.93 29.92 4.81
CA GLY A 919 -23.79 31.18 4.08
C GLY A 919 -22.37 31.60 3.69
N LEU A 920 -21.32 31.15 4.38
CA LEU A 920 -19.95 31.48 3.98
C LEU A 920 -19.45 30.63 2.79
N ALA A 921 -20.09 29.49 2.48
CA ALA A 921 -19.74 28.68 1.31
C ALA A 921 -20.05 29.36 -0.03
N ASP A 922 -20.85 30.42 -0.02
CA ASP A 922 -21.07 31.31 -1.16
C ASP A 922 -19.79 32.05 -1.58
N ASN A 923 -18.82 32.20 -0.67
CA ASN A 923 -17.47 32.63 -0.97
C ASN A 923 -16.56 31.40 -1.22
N GLU A 924 -15.80 31.45 -2.30
CA GLU A 924 -15.03 30.32 -2.84
C GLU A 924 -13.54 30.42 -2.54
N ASN A 925 -13.12 31.43 -1.77
CA ASN A 925 -11.74 31.64 -1.36
C ASN A 925 -11.60 32.10 0.10
N ALA A 926 -12.49 31.62 0.97
CA ALA A 926 -12.65 32.11 2.35
C ALA A 926 -11.40 31.96 3.23
N LEU A 927 -10.46 31.11 2.81
CA LEU A 927 -9.20 30.88 3.51
C LEU A 927 -8.11 31.90 3.17
N GLN A 928 -8.22 32.64 2.06
CA GLN A 928 -7.18 33.60 1.64
C GLN A 928 -7.18 34.84 2.55
N GLY A 929 -6.00 35.32 2.93
CA GLY A 929 -5.82 36.46 3.83
C GLY A 929 -5.89 36.12 5.33
N SER A 930 -6.21 34.87 5.69
CA SER A 930 -6.15 34.42 7.09
C SER A 930 -4.71 34.16 7.53
N TYR A 931 -4.24 34.90 8.53
CA TYR A 931 -2.85 34.82 9.00
C TYR A 931 -2.42 33.40 9.40
N ILE A 932 -3.28 32.70 10.14
CA ILE A 932 -2.97 31.33 10.58
C ILE A 932 -2.96 30.36 9.40
N VAL A 933 -3.80 30.57 8.40
CA VAL A 933 -3.84 29.70 7.22
C VAL A 933 -2.60 29.90 6.37
N GLU A 934 -2.17 31.14 6.14
CA GLU A 934 -0.93 31.44 5.42
C GLU A 934 0.29 30.85 6.14
N GLN A 935 0.41 31.08 7.45
CA GLN A 935 1.49 30.53 8.25
C GLN A 935 1.49 28.99 8.24
N LEU A 936 0.33 28.37 8.41
CA LEU A 936 0.22 26.92 8.41
C LEU A 936 0.50 26.32 7.02
N THR A 937 0.12 27.01 5.94
CA THR A 937 0.44 26.60 4.57
C THR A 937 1.96 26.56 4.37
N ASP A 938 2.69 27.61 4.80
CA ASP A 938 4.14 27.67 4.68
C ASP A 938 4.85 26.63 5.57
N LEU A 939 4.36 26.42 6.80
CA LEU A 939 4.91 25.42 7.73
C LEU A 939 4.75 23.99 7.21
N VAL A 940 3.55 23.65 6.73
CA VAL A 940 3.25 22.32 6.18
C VAL A 940 4.02 22.08 4.88
N GLU A 941 4.13 23.10 4.01
CA GLU A 941 4.92 23.01 2.79
C GLU A 941 6.38 22.68 3.09
N GLU A 942 7.06 23.46 3.94
CA GLU A 942 8.46 23.18 4.27
C GLU A 942 8.64 21.82 4.98
N ALA A 943 7.69 21.41 5.84
CA ALA A 943 7.74 20.10 6.47
C ALA A 943 7.66 18.95 5.44
N VAL A 944 6.86 19.11 4.38
CA VAL A 944 6.78 18.19 3.25
C VAL A 944 8.09 18.19 2.44
N LEU A 945 8.67 19.36 2.16
CA LEU A 945 9.94 19.45 1.42
C LEU A 945 11.10 18.81 2.19
N ALA A 946 11.15 18.98 3.51
CA ALA A 946 12.12 18.29 4.36
C ALA A 946 11.92 16.77 4.36
N GLU A 947 10.68 16.29 4.19
CA GLU A 947 10.41 14.86 4.01
C GLU A 947 10.87 14.35 2.64
N PHE A 948 10.73 15.16 1.59
CA PHE A 948 11.29 14.85 0.26
C PHE A 948 12.81 14.67 0.31
N ASP A 949 13.53 15.52 1.04
CA ASP A 949 14.97 15.39 1.23
C ASP A 949 15.33 14.06 1.94
N ARG A 950 14.58 13.69 3.00
CA ARG A 950 14.77 12.42 3.71
C ARG A 950 14.53 11.20 2.83
N LEU A 951 13.55 11.25 1.94
CA LEU A 951 13.28 10.19 0.96
C LEU A 951 14.37 10.14 -0.12
N ALA A 952 14.82 11.29 -0.63
CA ALA A 952 15.88 11.37 -1.63
C ALA A 952 17.21 10.79 -1.12
N ASP A 953 17.55 11.02 0.14
CA ASP A 953 18.75 10.45 0.78
C ASP A 953 18.68 8.93 0.96
N ARG A 954 17.50 8.33 0.76
CA ARG A 954 17.26 6.88 0.77
C ARG A 954 17.06 6.30 -0.64
N GLY A 955 17.37 7.06 -1.69
CA GLY A 955 17.18 6.62 -3.08
C GLY A 955 15.77 6.84 -3.62
N GLY A 956 15.06 7.84 -3.09
CA GLY A 956 13.69 8.16 -3.48
C GLY A 956 12.66 7.23 -2.85
N VAL A 957 11.45 7.19 -3.41
CA VAL A 957 10.34 6.39 -2.86
C VAL A 957 10.66 4.89 -2.84
N LEU A 958 11.17 4.35 -3.95
CA LEU A 958 11.45 2.92 -4.09
C LEU A 958 12.58 2.46 -3.15
N GLY A 959 13.67 3.22 -3.08
CA GLY A 959 14.76 2.92 -2.14
C GLY A 959 14.33 3.03 -0.67
N ALA A 960 13.47 4.00 -0.34
CA ALA A 960 12.88 4.12 0.98
C ALA A 960 11.97 2.92 1.32
N MET A 961 11.17 2.44 0.36
CA MET A 961 10.32 1.25 0.50
C MET A 961 11.13 -0.03 0.76
N GLU A 962 12.27 -0.21 0.08
CA GLU A 962 13.17 -1.35 0.33
C GLU A 962 13.67 -1.40 1.79
N THR A 963 13.87 -0.23 2.42
CA THR A 963 14.28 -0.12 3.82
C THR A 963 13.10 -0.09 4.80
N GLY A 964 11.86 -0.12 4.29
CA GLY A 964 10.64 -0.03 5.09
C GLY A 964 10.45 1.34 5.76
N TYR A 965 11.04 2.42 5.23
CA TYR A 965 11.04 3.72 5.89
C TYR A 965 9.63 4.31 6.06
N GLN A 966 8.83 4.34 4.99
CA GLN A 966 7.46 4.86 5.04
C GLN A 966 6.62 4.03 6.01
N ARG A 967 6.63 2.70 5.87
CA ARG A 967 5.89 1.76 6.74
C ARG A 967 6.29 1.93 8.21
N GLY A 968 7.59 1.99 8.50
CA GLY A 968 8.11 2.21 9.85
C GLY A 968 7.64 3.54 10.44
N ARG A 969 7.69 4.63 9.67
CA ARG A 969 7.22 5.94 10.12
C ARG A 969 5.71 5.96 10.39
N ILE A 970 4.92 5.36 9.51
CA ILE A 970 3.46 5.23 9.68
C ILE A 970 3.15 4.46 10.97
N GLN A 971 3.87 3.36 11.22
CA GLN A 971 3.71 2.57 12.44
C GLN A 971 4.08 3.37 13.70
N ASP A 972 5.19 4.12 13.69
CA ASP A 972 5.61 4.93 14.83
C ASP A 972 4.58 6.03 15.17
N GLU A 973 4.05 6.69 14.14
CA GLU A 973 3.00 7.72 14.28
C GLU A 973 1.68 7.09 14.78
N SER A 974 1.32 5.91 14.27
CA SER A 974 0.15 5.15 14.71
C SER A 974 0.27 4.75 16.19
N MET A 975 1.43 4.26 16.61
CA MET A 975 1.70 3.88 18.00
C MET A 975 1.61 5.07 18.94
N LEU A 976 2.13 6.24 18.53
CA LEU A 976 2.02 7.47 19.32
C LEU A 976 0.55 7.88 19.50
N TYR A 977 -0.25 7.84 18.43
CA TYR A 977 -1.67 8.16 18.50
C TYR A 977 -2.43 7.21 19.45
N GLU A 978 -2.28 5.89 19.27
CA GLU A 978 -3.02 4.91 20.10
C GLU A 978 -2.59 5.00 21.58
N GLN A 979 -1.30 5.21 21.86
CA GLN A 979 -0.82 5.42 23.23
C GLN A 979 -1.51 6.62 23.88
N LYS A 980 -1.54 7.77 23.19
CA LYS A 980 -2.18 8.99 23.72
C LYS A 980 -3.69 8.87 23.85
N LYS A 981 -4.33 8.12 22.95
CA LYS A 981 -5.77 7.82 23.01
C LYS A 981 -6.08 6.93 24.22
N HIS A 982 -5.29 5.90 24.47
CA HIS A 982 -5.51 4.97 25.59
C HIS A 982 -5.14 5.56 26.95
N ASP A 983 -4.09 6.39 27.03
CA ASP A 983 -3.69 7.04 28.30
C ASP A 983 -4.50 8.31 28.63
N GLY A 984 -5.30 8.80 27.68
CA GLY A 984 -6.18 9.95 27.84
C GLY A 984 -5.50 11.32 27.61
N SER A 985 -4.20 11.35 27.28
CA SER A 985 -3.48 12.60 26.98
C SER A 985 -3.92 13.25 25.66
N LEU A 986 -4.48 12.46 24.73
CA LEU A 986 -5.25 12.95 23.59
C LEU A 986 -6.74 12.78 23.91
N PRO A 987 -7.48 13.86 24.21
CA PRO A 987 -8.88 13.76 24.58
C PRO A 987 -9.74 13.36 23.38
N ILE A 988 -10.47 12.26 23.52
CA ILE A 988 -11.45 11.76 22.55
C ILE A 988 -12.81 11.67 23.24
N ILE A 989 -13.69 12.62 22.90
CA ILE A 989 -15.03 12.77 23.48
C ILE A 989 -15.88 11.53 23.19
N GLY A 990 -16.46 10.94 24.24
CA GLY A 990 -17.24 9.70 24.18
C GLY A 990 -16.41 8.41 24.17
N VAL A 991 -15.08 8.51 24.21
CA VAL A 991 -14.18 7.34 24.19
C VAL A 991 -13.32 7.27 25.44
N ASN A 992 -12.52 8.29 25.74
CA ASN A 992 -11.65 8.31 26.94
C ASN A 992 -12.00 9.44 27.92
N THR A 993 -12.89 10.34 27.54
CA THR A 993 -13.41 11.44 28.35
C THR A 993 -14.84 11.77 27.92
N PHE A 994 -15.62 12.39 28.79
CA PHE A 994 -17.06 12.64 28.57
C PHE A 994 -17.82 11.35 28.21
N LEU A 995 -17.72 10.34 29.07
CA LEU A 995 -18.36 9.05 28.89
C LEU A 995 -19.80 9.09 29.43
N ALA A 996 -20.73 8.38 28.79
CA ALA A 996 -22.07 8.16 29.32
C ALA A 996 -22.06 7.41 30.66
N GLU A 997 -23.08 7.63 31.49
CA GLU A 997 -23.26 6.98 32.80
C GLU A 997 -23.32 5.44 32.68
N ASP A 998 -23.79 4.93 31.55
CA ASP A 998 -23.91 3.51 31.19
C ASP A 998 -22.90 3.07 30.13
N SER A 999 -21.76 3.77 29.99
CA SER A 999 -20.70 3.47 29.01
C SER A 999 -20.11 2.05 29.04
N ALA A 1000 -20.38 1.27 30.10
CA ALA A 1000 -20.03 -0.14 30.20
C ALA A 1000 -21.07 -1.10 29.59
N ALA A 1001 -22.23 -0.62 29.16
CA ALA A 1001 -23.27 -1.44 28.53
C ALA A 1001 -22.90 -1.82 27.09
N PRO A 1002 -23.34 -2.99 26.60
CA PRO A 1002 -23.15 -3.38 25.20
C PRO A 1002 -23.79 -2.36 24.25
N VAL A 1003 -23.11 -2.07 23.14
CA VAL A 1003 -23.64 -1.23 22.06
C VAL A 1003 -24.94 -1.86 21.55
N GLN A 1004 -25.98 -1.04 21.29
CA GLN A 1004 -27.25 -1.53 20.75
C GLN A 1004 -27.05 -2.27 19.42
N ALA A 1005 -27.87 -3.30 19.18
CA ALA A 1005 -27.87 -4.03 17.92
C ALA A 1005 -28.24 -3.09 16.76
N ILE A 1006 -27.36 -2.98 15.78
CA ILE A 1006 -27.54 -2.19 14.55
C ILE A 1006 -27.73 -3.16 13.38
N GLU A 1007 -28.52 -2.75 12.39
CA GLU A 1007 -28.66 -3.48 11.13
C GLU A 1007 -27.31 -3.57 10.40
N LEU A 1008 -26.82 -4.79 10.18
CA LEU A 1008 -25.54 -5.03 9.51
C LEU A 1008 -25.73 -5.25 8.01
N ALA A 1009 -24.95 -4.52 7.22
CA ALA A 1009 -24.91 -4.61 5.77
C ALA A 1009 -23.88 -5.68 5.33
N ARG A 1010 -24.34 -6.86 4.89
CA ARG A 1010 -23.51 -8.02 4.50
C ARG A 1010 -24.05 -8.72 3.25
N GLY A 1011 -23.19 -9.50 2.58
CA GLY A 1011 -23.61 -10.35 1.46
C GLY A 1011 -24.51 -11.49 1.93
N THR A 1012 -25.67 -11.66 1.29
CA THR A 1012 -26.64 -12.73 1.61
C THR A 1012 -26.23 -14.06 1.00
N ASP A 1013 -26.65 -15.18 1.58
CA ASP A 1013 -26.37 -16.52 1.02
C ASP A 1013 -26.96 -16.75 -0.38
N GLU A 1014 -28.02 -16.03 -0.74
CA GLU A 1014 -28.56 -16.04 -2.10
C GLU A 1014 -27.61 -15.34 -3.08
N GLU A 1015 -27.14 -14.13 -2.74
CA GLU A 1015 -26.17 -13.40 -3.56
C GLU A 1015 -24.85 -14.17 -3.72
N LYS A 1016 -24.36 -14.81 -2.65
CA LYS A 1016 -23.14 -15.63 -2.70
C LYS A 1016 -23.29 -16.81 -3.66
N ARG A 1017 -24.41 -17.53 -3.60
CA ARG A 1017 -24.70 -18.65 -4.52
C ARG A 1017 -24.88 -18.16 -5.96
N SER A 1018 -25.59 -17.06 -6.15
CA SER A 1018 -25.75 -16.40 -7.46
C SER A 1018 -24.40 -16.11 -8.12
N GLN A 1019 -23.45 -15.52 -7.36
CA GLN A 1019 -22.11 -15.25 -7.87
C GLN A 1019 -21.35 -16.53 -8.28
N LEU A 1020 -21.44 -17.61 -7.48
CA LEU A 1020 -20.81 -18.89 -7.82
C LEU A 1020 -21.42 -19.52 -9.08
N GLU A 1021 -22.73 -19.46 -9.23
CA GLU A 1021 -23.46 -19.99 -10.40
C GLU A 1021 -23.11 -19.20 -11.68
N ARG A 1022 -23.10 -17.87 -11.61
CA ARG A 1022 -22.69 -16.99 -12.72
C ARG A 1022 -21.25 -17.22 -13.14
N LEU A 1023 -20.34 -17.40 -12.19
CA LEU A 1023 -18.94 -17.71 -12.48
C LEU A 1023 -18.80 -19.05 -13.20
N ALA A 1024 -19.49 -20.10 -12.72
CA ALA A 1024 -19.46 -21.41 -13.33
C ALA A 1024 -20.03 -21.41 -14.76
N ASP A 1025 -21.13 -20.68 -14.99
CA ASP A 1025 -21.70 -20.47 -16.32
C ASP A 1025 -20.72 -19.74 -17.26
N PHE A 1026 -20.07 -18.67 -16.78
CA PHE A 1026 -19.08 -17.93 -17.54
C PHE A 1026 -17.90 -18.83 -17.96
N HIS A 1027 -17.36 -19.63 -17.03
CA HIS A 1027 -16.30 -20.59 -17.35
C HIS A 1027 -16.75 -21.63 -18.37
N ALA A 1028 -17.97 -22.15 -18.26
CA ALA A 1028 -18.52 -23.11 -19.21
C ALA A 1028 -18.65 -22.52 -20.62
N ARG A 1029 -19.15 -21.28 -20.75
CA ARG A 1029 -19.28 -20.57 -22.03
C ARG A 1029 -17.95 -20.32 -22.74
N HIS A 1030 -16.88 -20.12 -21.98
CA HIS A 1030 -15.59 -19.66 -22.50
C HIS A 1030 -14.45 -20.70 -22.38
N ALA A 1031 -14.78 -21.94 -22.03
CA ALA A 1031 -13.81 -23.02 -21.82
C ALA A 1031 -12.87 -23.26 -23.01
N ALA A 1032 -13.33 -23.02 -24.25
CA ALA A 1032 -12.53 -23.21 -25.45
C ALA A 1032 -11.57 -22.04 -25.75
N GLN A 1033 -11.92 -20.81 -25.35
CA GLN A 1033 -11.16 -19.60 -25.66
C GLN A 1033 -10.21 -19.20 -24.53
N ALA A 1034 -10.56 -19.48 -23.28
CA ALA A 1034 -9.82 -19.03 -22.10
C ALA A 1034 -8.34 -19.45 -22.11
N PRO A 1035 -7.95 -20.72 -22.39
CA PRO A 1035 -6.54 -21.12 -22.37
C PRO A 1035 -5.68 -20.32 -23.34
N ALA A 1036 -6.17 -20.08 -24.57
CA ALA A 1036 -5.44 -19.32 -25.58
C ALA A 1036 -5.31 -17.84 -25.20
N ALA A 1037 -6.33 -17.25 -24.56
CA ALA A 1037 -6.28 -15.88 -24.08
C ALA A 1037 -5.28 -15.70 -22.93
N LEU A 1038 -5.25 -16.65 -21.97
CA LEU A 1038 -4.30 -16.65 -20.86
C LEU A 1038 -2.85 -16.83 -21.36
N GLU A 1039 -2.60 -17.70 -22.34
CA GLU A 1039 -1.26 -17.85 -22.93
C GLU A 1039 -0.78 -16.58 -23.66
N ARG A 1040 -1.67 -15.89 -24.39
CA ARG A 1040 -1.34 -14.59 -24.98
C ARG A 1040 -0.97 -13.57 -23.90
N LEU A 1041 -1.72 -13.54 -22.81
CA LEU A 1041 -1.46 -12.65 -21.69
C LEU A 1041 -0.08 -12.91 -21.04
N LYS A 1042 0.25 -14.19 -20.80
CA LYS A 1042 1.56 -14.61 -20.29
C LYS A 1042 2.70 -14.28 -21.24
N THR A 1043 2.47 -14.45 -22.54
CA THR A 1043 3.44 -14.08 -23.58
C THR A 1043 3.68 -12.58 -23.62
N ALA A 1044 2.64 -11.74 -23.54
CA ALA A 1044 2.79 -10.28 -23.50
C ALA A 1044 3.59 -9.83 -22.27
N ALA A 1045 3.31 -10.40 -21.10
CA ALA A 1045 4.05 -10.13 -19.86
C ALA A 1045 5.54 -10.49 -19.99
N THR A 1046 5.87 -11.66 -20.55
CA THR A 1046 7.27 -12.13 -20.62
C THR A 1046 8.09 -11.55 -21.79
N SER A 1047 7.45 -11.23 -22.92
CA SER A 1047 8.13 -10.70 -24.12
C SER A 1047 8.37 -9.20 -24.11
N GLY A 1048 7.88 -8.48 -23.10
CA GLY A 1048 7.96 -7.02 -23.02
C GLY A 1048 6.87 -6.27 -23.79
N GLY A 1049 5.83 -6.96 -24.26
CA GLY A 1049 4.64 -6.33 -24.84
C GLY A 1049 3.79 -5.57 -23.82
N ASN A 1050 2.82 -4.79 -24.31
CA ASN A 1050 1.85 -4.08 -23.48
C ASN A 1050 0.80 -5.06 -22.93
N VAL A 1051 0.82 -5.29 -21.63
CA VAL A 1051 -0.03 -6.26 -20.94
C VAL A 1051 -1.50 -5.80 -20.92
N PHE A 1052 -1.74 -4.49 -20.81
CA PHE A 1052 -3.11 -3.96 -20.77
C PHE A 1052 -3.85 -4.15 -22.09
N GLU A 1053 -3.15 -4.06 -23.22
CA GLU A 1053 -3.71 -4.40 -24.53
C GLU A 1053 -4.19 -5.86 -24.60
N ALA A 1054 -3.39 -6.80 -24.10
CA ALA A 1054 -3.78 -8.21 -24.02
C ALA A 1054 -4.95 -8.43 -23.04
N LEU A 1055 -4.99 -7.68 -21.93
CA LEU A 1055 -6.10 -7.73 -20.96
C LEU A 1055 -7.44 -7.32 -21.57
N MET A 1056 -7.45 -6.32 -22.46
CA MET A 1056 -8.67 -5.88 -23.14
C MET A 1056 -9.38 -7.02 -23.91
N ASP A 1057 -8.63 -8.04 -24.37
CA ASP A 1057 -9.20 -9.25 -24.97
C ASP A 1057 -9.43 -10.36 -23.92
N ALA A 1058 -8.47 -10.59 -23.01
CA ALA A 1058 -8.53 -11.68 -22.05
C ALA A 1058 -9.78 -11.65 -21.14
N VAL A 1059 -10.18 -10.47 -20.66
CA VAL A 1059 -11.35 -10.30 -19.76
C VAL A 1059 -12.68 -10.70 -20.40
N ARG A 1060 -12.74 -10.83 -21.72
CA ARG A 1060 -13.93 -11.30 -22.45
C ARG A 1060 -14.17 -12.80 -22.30
N PHE A 1061 -13.13 -13.55 -21.93
CA PHE A 1061 -13.16 -15.01 -21.89
C PHE A 1061 -12.64 -15.58 -20.56
N CYS A 1062 -11.93 -14.78 -19.76
CA CYS A 1062 -11.29 -15.21 -18.54
C CYS A 1062 -11.86 -14.44 -17.35
N SER A 1063 -12.10 -15.14 -16.24
CA SER A 1063 -12.50 -14.48 -15.00
C SER A 1063 -11.31 -13.80 -14.31
N LEU A 1064 -11.60 -12.98 -13.31
CA LEU A 1064 -10.60 -12.23 -12.55
C LEU A 1064 -9.55 -13.15 -11.92
N GLY A 1065 -9.97 -14.25 -11.28
CA GLY A 1065 -9.06 -15.22 -10.68
C GLY A 1065 -8.14 -15.90 -11.70
N GLN A 1066 -8.66 -16.28 -12.87
CA GLN A 1066 -7.85 -16.90 -13.94
C GLN A 1066 -6.75 -15.94 -14.44
N ILE A 1067 -7.07 -14.66 -14.57
CA ILE A 1067 -6.13 -13.62 -14.97
C ILE A 1067 -5.04 -13.41 -13.91
N SER A 1068 -5.43 -13.30 -12.64
CA SER A 1068 -4.48 -13.11 -11.54
C SER A 1068 -3.54 -14.32 -11.39
N GLU A 1069 -4.05 -15.54 -11.52
CA GLU A 1069 -3.24 -16.77 -11.50
C GLU A 1069 -2.22 -16.80 -12.64
N ALA A 1070 -2.64 -16.47 -13.86
CA ALA A 1070 -1.72 -16.36 -14.99
C ALA A 1070 -0.63 -15.30 -14.77
N PHE A 1071 -0.94 -14.18 -14.11
CA PHE A 1071 0.07 -13.19 -13.72
C PHE A 1071 0.97 -13.64 -12.57
N PHE A 1072 0.49 -14.44 -11.62
CA PHE A 1072 1.36 -15.03 -10.59
C PHE A 1072 2.41 -15.96 -11.21
N GLU A 1073 2.09 -16.64 -12.31
CA GLU A 1073 3.03 -17.51 -13.04
C GLU A 1073 4.16 -16.74 -13.74
N VAL A 1074 3.93 -15.48 -14.16
CA VAL A 1074 4.88 -14.73 -15.04
C VAL A 1074 5.36 -13.39 -14.49
N GLY A 1075 4.62 -12.76 -13.60
CA GLY A 1075 4.92 -11.45 -12.98
C GLY A 1075 5.28 -11.54 -11.49
N GLY A 1076 5.13 -12.73 -10.91
CA GLY A 1076 5.42 -13.01 -9.50
C GLY A 1076 4.34 -12.52 -8.53
N GLN A 1077 4.26 -13.21 -7.40
CA GLN A 1077 3.43 -12.82 -6.27
C GLN A 1077 4.14 -11.78 -5.40
N TYR A 1078 3.37 -10.88 -4.80
CA TYR A 1078 3.89 -9.93 -3.82
C TYR A 1078 4.59 -10.67 -2.67
N ARG A 1079 5.81 -10.25 -2.33
CA ARG A 1079 6.53 -10.72 -1.14
C ARG A 1079 6.35 -9.70 -0.04
N ARG A 1080 5.74 -10.15 1.07
CA ARG A 1080 5.43 -9.29 2.21
C ARG A 1080 6.71 -8.77 2.87
N ASN A 1081 6.63 -7.53 3.34
CA ASN A 1081 7.65 -6.85 4.15
C ASN A 1081 7.16 -6.77 5.61
N VAL A 1082 8.10 -6.75 6.57
CA VAL A 1082 7.81 -6.63 8.02
C VAL A 1082 7.69 -5.17 8.44
#